data_AF-A0A8A0RQD0-F1
#
_entry.id   AF-A0A8A0RQD0-F1
#
_cell.length_a   1.000
_cell.length_b   1.000
_cell.length_c   1.000
_cell.angle_alpha   90.00
_cell.angle_beta   90.00
_cell.angle_gamma   90.00
#
_symmetry.space_group_name_H-M   'P 1'
#
loop_
_entity.id
_entity.type
_entity.pdbx_description
1 polymer ?
#
loop_
_entity_poly.entity_id
_entity_poly.type
_entity_poly.pdbx_seq_one_letter_code
_entity_poly.pdbx_strand_id
1 'polypeptide(L)'
;MSFFHHRLFRGRSSRGFTLVELIAVLAVLAVLVLIAVPGYVGFTRRAHLVRLQADGRLLYEASIRYYGHHDDWPVIQPALSDEELAGVRVFDLKLMSWGDLSELRAYIAEKEGKDPSEINFYRLDGEKLEPYILVRSSLDSYVFRNPAGELYILDPYSMPSSAGDGSSSRGPLREPAEGEIVIRTAEELAKIGRDPSYPLTGSYILMSDIDLAGFDYYGDGTGWAPIGSELQPFTGTFDGNGFVIVNLYINRPDADFQGLFGSVEGASISNVALESVDIAGHDYIGGLAGRIRSGSTVTDSYSTGSVTGIDRVGGLVGRIGTYTHIHNDSGFIAGCYSAGTVSGRYFVGGLVGLSEGDSTIKQSYSICNVNGYKYVGGFVGDINYTVVTNCYSTGGVRGEYYNIGGFIGYKGLGSTVQYCYWDTETSGLTTSAGGTGRMTGEMKRQSTFVDWDFDTVWQIDEGETYPYLRSNPQSPPPGFQPAVEIFTAEELAKIGRDESYPLNAKYILKSNIDLSGYMSDGGWQPIGDLNNPFTGIFDGNGYTIKNLYINRPDTHYQGLFGYTRSAKVSNVTLESVSVTGCDYTGALAGYVYKSMISGSSSSGTVAGRQHVGGLLGMNDYYSELVFSYSTADITGIGSSRYTGGLVGTNYRGSYIRNCYAAGSVTGNTEVGGLVGVNSSGWQVMSNIEKTYSTGSVTGSSRIGGLVGYNVGSRVTASYWDTITSGLTTSAGGTGRTTAEMKQQSTFVDWDFDTVWQIDEGETYPYLRTNPQSPPPM
;
A
#
# COMPACT_ATOMS: atom_id res chain seq x y z
N MET A 1 -49.14 61.33 -46.57
CA MET A 1 -49.79 60.32 -45.69
C MET A 1 -48.68 59.64 -44.90
N SER A 2 -48.71 59.44 -43.58
CA SER A 2 -49.61 59.94 -42.53
C SER A 2 -48.89 59.78 -41.16
N PHE A 3 -48.90 60.82 -40.31
CA PHE A 3 -48.85 60.85 -38.82
C PHE A 3 -47.86 59.93 -38.02
N PHE A 4 -46.98 60.47 -37.14
CA PHE A 4 -47.19 60.75 -35.69
C PHE A 4 -47.60 59.51 -34.84
N HIS A 5 -47.21 59.27 -33.57
CA HIS A 5 -46.18 59.79 -32.63
C HIS A 5 -46.24 58.95 -31.30
N HIS A 6 -45.19 59.00 -30.47
CA HIS A 6 -45.24 58.92 -28.98
C HIS A 6 -45.80 57.71 -28.14
N ARG A 7 -44.88 57.14 -27.34
CA ARG A 7 -44.88 57.03 -25.84
C ARG A 7 -45.70 55.99 -25.02
N LEU A 8 -44.99 55.44 -24.01
CA LEU A 8 -45.36 55.10 -22.59
C LEU A 8 -45.93 53.71 -22.17
N PHE A 9 -45.00 52.87 -21.65
CA PHE A 9 -44.96 52.23 -20.30
C PHE A 9 -45.99 51.18 -19.76
N ARG A 10 -45.40 50.16 -19.07
CA ARG A 10 -45.89 49.22 -18.02
C ARG A 10 -46.64 47.92 -18.38
N GLY A 11 -46.08 46.78 -17.92
CA GLY A 11 -46.78 45.50 -17.73
C GLY A 11 -45.84 44.30 -17.40
N ARG A 12 -46.00 43.65 -16.24
CA ARG A 12 -45.22 42.48 -15.77
C ARG A 12 -45.39 41.23 -16.65
N SER A 13 -44.37 40.33 -16.62
CA SER A 13 -44.49 38.86 -16.39
C SER A 13 -43.64 37.98 -17.33
N SER A 14 -42.38 37.70 -16.96
CA SER A 14 -41.70 36.47 -17.39
C SER A 14 -42.02 35.37 -16.37
N ARG A 15 -42.85 34.42 -16.80
CA ARG A 15 -43.40 33.32 -15.99
C ARG A 15 -42.29 32.48 -15.34
N GLY A 16 -42.48 32.13 -14.06
CA GLY A 16 -41.82 30.93 -13.51
C GLY A 16 -42.38 29.67 -14.17
N PHE A 17 -41.64 28.56 -14.08
CA PHE A 17 -42.05 27.26 -14.61
C PHE A 17 -43.51 26.96 -14.26
N THR A 18 -44.31 26.68 -15.29
CA THR A 18 -45.66 26.16 -15.07
C THR A 18 -45.56 24.80 -14.40
N LEU A 19 -46.61 24.42 -13.65
CA LEU A 19 -46.67 23.10 -13.00
C LEU A 19 -46.43 21.96 -14.00
N VAL A 20 -46.86 22.14 -15.25
CA VAL A 20 -46.67 21.18 -16.36
C VAL A 20 -45.20 21.07 -16.76
N GLU A 21 -44.46 22.19 -16.87
CA GLU A 21 -43.02 22.17 -17.18
C GLU A 21 -42.20 21.61 -16.01
N LEU A 22 -42.58 21.92 -14.76
CA LEU A 22 -41.95 21.32 -13.57
C LEU A 22 -42.16 19.80 -13.54
N ILE A 23 -43.36 19.32 -13.84
CA ILE A 23 -43.66 17.88 -13.96
C ILE A 23 -42.89 17.25 -15.12
N ALA A 24 -42.73 17.94 -16.25
CA ALA A 24 -41.93 17.46 -17.37
C ALA A 24 -40.43 17.34 -17.01
N VAL A 25 -39.87 18.32 -16.31
CA VAL A 25 -38.48 18.28 -15.82
C VAL A 25 -38.29 17.17 -14.78
N LEU A 26 -39.24 16.99 -13.86
CA LEU A 26 -39.22 15.88 -12.89
C LEU A 26 -39.35 14.51 -13.57
N ALA A 27 -40.16 14.40 -14.63
CA ALA A 27 -40.28 13.17 -15.41
C ALA A 27 -38.97 12.85 -16.18
N VAL A 28 -38.31 13.85 -16.77
CA VAL A 28 -37.01 13.68 -17.44
C VAL A 28 -35.92 13.34 -16.43
N LEU A 29 -35.87 13.99 -15.26
CA LEU A 29 -34.95 13.64 -14.17
C LEU A 29 -35.19 12.21 -13.66
N ALA A 30 -36.45 11.80 -13.47
CA ALA A 30 -36.79 10.43 -13.09
C ALA A 30 -36.30 9.40 -14.14
N VAL A 31 -36.47 9.70 -15.43
CA VAL A 31 -35.96 8.85 -16.54
C VAL A 31 -34.43 8.82 -16.57
N LEU A 32 -33.75 9.95 -16.37
CA LEU A 32 -32.29 10.01 -16.33
C LEU A 32 -31.72 9.24 -15.12
N VAL A 33 -32.36 9.34 -13.95
CA VAL A 33 -32.01 8.53 -12.76
C VAL A 33 -32.25 7.04 -13.03
N LEU A 34 -33.37 6.67 -13.68
CA LEU A 34 -33.66 5.30 -14.12
C LEU A 34 -32.63 4.72 -15.10
N ILE A 35 -31.95 5.56 -15.89
CA ILE A 35 -30.90 5.14 -16.85
C ILE A 35 -29.51 5.12 -16.19
N ALA A 36 -29.20 6.10 -15.32
CA ALA A 36 -27.88 6.25 -14.71
C ALA A 36 -27.62 5.27 -13.54
N VAL A 37 -28.63 5.03 -12.68
CA VAL A 37 -28.49 4.16 -11.50
C VAL A 37 -28.11 2.71 -11.86
N PRO A 38 -28.71 2.05 -12.88
CA PRO A 38 -28.28 0.72 -13.31
C PRO A 38 -26.81 0.65 -13.74
N GLY A 39 -26.27 1.71 -14.36
CA GLY A 39 -24.86 1.78 -14.74
C GLY A 39 -23.92 1.83 -13.53
N TYR A 40 -24.21 2.71 -12.58
CA TYR A 40 -23.42 2.86 -11.34
C TYR A 40 -23.46 1.61 -10.44
N VAL A 41 -24.62 0.97 -10.33
CA VAL A 41 -24.79 -0.32 -9.64
C VAL A 41 -24.10 -1.46 -10.41
N GLY A 42 -23.98 -1.36 -11.73
CA GLY A 42 -23.30 -2.35 -12.58
C GLY A 42 -21.79 -2.44 -12.33
N PHE A 43 -21.10 -1.30 -12.18
CA PHE A 43 -19.65 -1.27 -11.93
C PHE A 43 -19.29 -1.79 -10.54
N THR A 44 -20.03 -1.37 -9.51
CA THR A 44 -19.83 -1.86 -8.13
C THR A 44 -20.15 -3.35 -7.99
N ARG A 45 -21.19 -3.86 -8.66
CA ARG A 45 -21.48 -5.30 -8.72
C ARG A 45 -20.37 -6.11 -9.39
N ARG A 46 -19.76 -5.63 -10.49
CA ARG A 46 -18.68 -6.35 -11.18
C ARG A 46 -17.43 -6.51 -10.31
N ALA A 47 -17.01 -5.46 -9.60
CA ALA A 47 -15.89 -5.55 -8.65
C ALA A 47 -16.17 -6.53 -7.50
N HIS A 48 -17.41 -6.56 -6.99
CA HIS A 48 -17.79 -7.51 -5.95
C HIS A 48 -17.88 -8.96 -6.47
N LEU A 49 -18.39 -9.16 -7.70
CA LEU A 49 -18.51 -10.47 -8.35
C LEU A 49 -17.16 -11.15 -8.57
N VAL A 50 -16.14 -10.41 -9.05
CA VAL A 50 -14.80 -10.97 -9.29
C VAL A 50 -14.16 -11.49 -7.99
N ARG A 51 -14.37 -10.80 -6.86
CA ARG A 51 -13.90 -11.26 -5.54
C ARG A 51 -14.64 -12.52 -5.07
N LEU A 52 -15.95 -12.62 -5.32
CA LEU A 52 -16.75 -13.77 -4.95
C LEU A 52 -16.46 -15.01 -5.81
N GLN A 53 -16.10 -14.80 -7.09
CA GLN A 53 -15.64 -15.85 -7.98
C GLN A 53 -14.27 -16.45 -7.54
N ALA A 54 -13.40 -15.65 -6.92
CA ALA A 54 -12.16 -16.15 -6.33
C ALA A 54 -12.43 -17.01 -5.07
N ASP A 55 -13.25 -16.51 -4.14
CA ASP A 55 -13.58 -17.22 -2.89
C ASP A 55 -14.32 -18.55 -3.15
N GLY A 56 -15.27 -18.57 -4.10
CA GLY A 56 -15.98 -19.80 -4.48
C GLY A 56 -15.09 -20.85 -5.13
N ARG A 57 -14.08 -20.40 -5.90
CA ARG A 57 -13.10 -21.28 -6.54
C ARG A 57 -12.20 -21.98 -5.52
N LEU A 58 -11.80 -21.32 -4.44
CA LEU A 58 -11.03 -21.92 -3.35
C LEU A 58 -11.77 -23.05 -2.64
N LEU A 59 -13.08 -22.86 -2.37
CA LEU A 59 -13.93 -23.91 -1.77
C LEU A 59 -14.13 -25.12 -2.69
N TYR A 60 -14.31 -24.88 -4.00
CA TYR A 60 -14.40 -25.93 -5.02
C TYR A 60 -13.10 -26.73 -5.14
N GLU A 61 -11.96 -26.04 -5.28
CA GLU A 61 -10.63 -26.67 -5.40
C GLU A 61 -10.26 -27.45 -4.12
N ALA A 62 -10.58 -26.95 -2.93
CA ALA A 62 -10.36 -27.67 -1.67
C ALA A 62 -11.20 -28.96 -1.56
N SER A 63 -12.47 -28.91 -1.98
CA SER A 63 -13.39 -30.05 -1.87
C SER A 63 -13.02 -31.16 -2.87
N ILE A 64 -12.63 -30.80 -4.10
CA ILE A 64 -12.07 -31.75 -5.09
C ILE A 64 -10.74 -32.34 -4.59
N ARG A 65 -9.89 -31.56 -3.92
CA ARG A 65 -8.60 -32.05 -3.40
C ARG A 65 -8.78 -33.05 -2.26
N TYR A 66 -9.78 -32.86 -1.38
CA TYR A 66 -10.17 -33.86 -0.38
C TYR A 66 -10.64 -35.17 -1.05
N TYR A 67 -11.54 -35.05 -2.04
CA TYR A 67 -12.02 -36.20 -2.81
C TYR A 67 -10.88 -36.97 -3.47
N GLY A 68 -9.93 -36.26 -4.11
CA GLY A 68 -8.74 -36.85 -4.72
C GLY A 68 -7.71 -37.46 -3.74
N HIS A 69 -7.85 -37.25 -2.43
CA HIS A 69 -6.99 -37.86 -1.40
C HIS A 69 -7.66 -39.01 -0.64
N HIS A 70 -8.99 -39.04 -0.59
CA HIS A 70 -9.75 -39.99 0.23
C HIS A 70 -10.72 -40.88 -0.56
N ASP A 71 -10.87 -40.65 -1.88
CA ASP A 71 -11.87 -41.28 -2.77
C ASP A 71 -13.34 -41.10 -2.31
N ASP A 72 -13.57 -40.20 -1.35
CA ASP A 72 -14.87 -39.83 -0.77
C ASP A 72 -14.89 -38.35 -0.38
N TRP A 73 -16.08 -37.78 -0.24
CA TRP A 73 -16.30 -36.37 0.11
C TRP A 73 -16.28 -36.16 1.64
N PRO A 74 -15.98 -34.94 2.15
CA PRO A 74 -15.82 -34.73 3.58
C PRO A 74 -17.06 -35.10 4.41
N VAL A 75 -16.83 -35.72 5.55
CA VAL A 75 -17.84 -36.43 6.37
C VAL A 75 -18.93 -35.50 6.90
N ILE A 76 -20.18 -35.84 6.60
CA ILE A 76 -21.38 -35.25 7.20
C ILE A 76 -21.63 -35.93 8.55
N GLN A 77 -21.66 -35.18 9.65
CA GLN A 77 -22.06 -35.71 10.97
C GLN A 77 -23.56 -36.06 10.95
N PRO A 78 -23.99 -37.22 11.51
CA PRO A 78 -25.41 -37.59 11.58
C PRO A 78 -26.19 -36.68 12.55
N ALA A 79 -27.52 -36.68 12.39
CA ALA A 79 -28.43 -35.75 13.06
C ALA A 79 -28.24 -35.68 14.59
N LEU A 80 -28.04 -34.45 15.09
CA LEU A 80 -28.05 -34.15 16.51
C LEU A 80 -29.48 -34.18 17.06
N SER A 81 -29.62 -34.64 18.30
CA SER A 81 -30.87 -34.65 19.06
C SER A 81 -31.17 -33.28 19.70
N ASP A 82 -32.44 -33.05 20.05
CA ASP A 82 -32.89 -31.78 20.67
C ASP A 82 -32.17 -31.48 22.01
N GLU A 83 -31.62 -32.49 22.71
CA GLU A 83 -30.83 -32.30 23.93
C GLU A 83 -29.40 -31.77 23.65
N GLU A 84 -28.82 -32.07 22.49
CA GLU A 84 -27.48 -31.64 22.10
C GLU A 84 -27.46 -30.17 21.63
N LEU A 85 -28.60 -29.66 21.13
CA LEU A 85 -28.77 -28.26 20.73
C LEU A 85 -28.75 -27.27 21.92
N ALA A 86 -29.03 -27.72 23.14
CA ALA A 86 -29.15 -26.85 24.32
C ALA A 86 -27.84 -26.15 24.74
N GLY A 87 -26.68 -26.62 24.25
CA GLY A 87 -25.36 -26.06 24.56
C GLY A 87 -24.82 -25.01 23.57
N VAL A 88 -25.41 -24.90 22.37
CA VAL A 88 -24.84 -24.11 21.27
C VAL A 88 -25.33 -22.66 21.34
N ARG A 89 -24.42 -21.71 21.56
CA ARG A 89 -24.74 -20.27 21.48
C ARG A 89 -24.70 -19.80 20.03
N VAL A 90 -25.86 -19.70 19.41
CA VAL A 90 -26.04 -19.06 18.10
C VAL A 90 -25.82 -17.55 18.26
N PHE A 91 -24.88 -16.97 17.51
CA PHE A 91 -24.68 -15.53 17.44
C PHE A 91 -25.37 -14.94 16.20
N ASP A 92 -26.02 -13.80 16.39
CA ASP A 92 -26.71 -13.05 15.34
C ASP A 92 -25.73 -12.12 14.63
N LEU A 93 -25.44 -12.35 13.33
CA LEU A 93 -24.74 -11.40 12.48
C LEU A 93 -24.99 -11.62 10.97
N LYS A 94 -24.91 -10.51 10.23
CA LYS A 94 -25.20 -10.36 8.79
C LYS A 94 -23.97 -10.85 7.96
N LEU A 95 -23.95 -11.74 6.92
CA LEU A 95 -24.98 -12.47 6.07
C LEU A 95 -24.47 -13.26 4.75
N MET A 96 -23.22 -13.14 4.24
CA MET A 96 -22.50 -13.50 2.92
C MET A 96 -23.16 -13.46 1.49
N SER A 97 -22.66 -12.69 0.47
CA SER A 97 -23.17 -12.43 -0.94
C SER A 97 -22.77 -13.40 -2.08
N TRP A 98 -23.71 -14.07 -2.75
CA TRP A 98 -23.68 -14.78 -4.06
C TRP A 98 -22.34 -15.22 -4.71
N GLY A 99 -21.93 -16.47 -4.45
CA GLY A 99 -21.28 -17.34 -5.44
C GLY A 99 -22.29 -18.36 -6.01
N ASP A 100 -21.99 -19.02 -7.13
CA ASP A 100 -22.93 -19.96 -7.77
C ASP A 100 -23.00 -21.30 -7.00
N LEU A 101 -24.22 -21.77 -6.72
CA LEU A 101 -24.51 -22.99 -5.94
C LEU A 101 -24.91 -24.18 -6.82
N SER A 102 -24.86 -24.03 -8.15
CA SER A 102 -25.40 -24.99 -9.13
C SER A 102 -24.76 -26.39 -9.06
N GLU A 103 -23.44 -26.49 -8.92
CA GLU A 103 -22.72 -27.78 -8.88
C GLU A 103 -22.97 -28.58 -7.59
N LEU A 104 -22.95 -27.92 -6.43
CA LEU A 104 -23.30 -28.55 -5.14
C LEU A 104 -24.75 -29.05 -5.15
N ARG A 105 -25.65 -28.27 -5.76
CA ARG A 105 -27.06 -28.64 -5.89
C ARG A 105 -27.26 -29.85 -6.82
N ALA A 106 -26.46 -29.96 -7.89
CA ALA A 106 -26.44 -31.11 -8.77
C ALA A 106 -25.90 -32.39 -8.11
N TYR A 107 -24.80 -32.28 -7.36
CA TYR A 107 -24.18 -33.41 -6.65
C TYR A 107 -25.10 -34.02 -5.58
N ILE A 108 -25.73 -33.17 -4.75
CA ILE A 108 -26.67 -33.64 -3.72
C ILE A 108 -27.88 -34.34 -4.37
N ALA A 109 -28.39 -33.78 -5.47
CA ALA A 109 -29.50 -34.36 -6.21
C ALA A 109 -29.15 -35.72 -6.84
N GLU A 110 -27.94 -35.88 -7.39
CA GLU A 110 -27.45 -37.17 -7.91
C GLU A 110 -27.39 -38.25 -6.81
N LYS A 111 -26.82 -37.92 -5.64
CA LYS A 111 -26.70 -38.85 -4.51
C LYS A 111 -28.04 -39.22 -3.87
N GLU A 112 -28.99 -38.29 -3.84
CA GLU A 112 -30.33 -38.49 -3.30
C GLU A 112 -31.34 -39.05 -4.33
N GLY A 113 -30.94 -39.20 -5.60
CA GLY A 113 -31.82 -39.66 -6.68
C GLY A 113 -32.96 -38.69 -7.03
N LYS A 114 -32.72 -37.38 -6.92
CA LYS A 114 -33.70 -36.29 -7.05
C LYS A 114 -33.30 -35.31 -8.16
N ASP A 115 -34.18 -34.36 -8.50
CA ASP A 115 -33.82 -33.31 -9.48
C ASP A 115 -33.06 -32.15 -8.79
N PRO A 116 -32.00 -31.58 -9.39
CA PRO A 116 -31.26 -30.44 -8.82
C PRO A 116 -32.12 -29.22 -8.47
N SER A 117 -33.28 -29.04 -9.09
CA SER A 117 -34.23 -27.97 -8.75
C SER A 117 -35.04 -28.22 -7.47
N GLU A 118 -35.06 -29.46 -6.95
CA GLU A 118 -35.80 -29.85 -5.74
C GLU A 118 -35.00 -29.59 -4.45
N ILE A 119 -33.68 -29.51 -4.53
CA ILE A 119 -32.80 -29.22 -3.39
C ILE A 119 -32.87 -27.72 -3.06
N ASN A 120 -33.40 -27.39 -1.88
CA ASN A 120 -33.61 -26.01 -1.43
C ASN A 120 -32.72 -25.65 -0.24
N PHE A 121 -32.01 -24.52 -0.33
CA PHE A 121 -31.20 -23.97 0.76
C PHE A 121 -31.99 -22.90 1.52
N TYR A 122 -32.06 -23.05 2.85
CA TYR A 122 -32.83 -22.20 3.73
C TYR A 122 -31.92 -21.49 4.74
N ARG A 123 -32.30 -20.25 5.10
CA ARG A 123 -31.81 -19.54 6.28
C ARG A 123 -32.87 -19.63 7.37
N LEU A 124 -32.44 -19.67 8.63
CA LEU A 124 -33.32 -19.48 9.78
C LEU A 124 -33.40 -17.98 10.11
N ASP A 125 -34.60 -17.46 10.30
CA ASP A 125 -34.88 -16.07 10.68
C ASP A 125 -35.82 -16.06 11.89
N GLY A 126 -35.28 -15.77 13.07
CA GLY A 126 -36.05 -15.48 14.29
C GLY A 126 -37.10 -16.52 14.72
N GLU A 127 -36.92 -17.81 14.38
CA GLU A 127 -37.84 -18.98 14.54
C GLU A 127 -38.54 -19.49 13.25
N LYS A 128 -38.27 -18.94 12.05
CA LYS A 128 -38.82 -19.45 10.77
C LYS A 128 -37.75 -19.80 9.73
N LEU A 129 -38.05 -20.76 8.84
CA LEU A 129 -37.21 -21.14 7.70
C LEU A 129 -37.64 -20.40 6.43
N GLU A 130 -36.72 -19.68 5.78
CA GLU A 130 -36.96 -18.97 4.51
C GLU A 130 -35.80 -19.16 3.49
N PRO A 131 -36.01 -19.00 2.17
CA PRO A 131 -34.96 -19.23 1.15
C PRO A 131 -33.80 -18.21 1.17
N TYR A 132 -32.58 -18.65 0.87
CA TYR A 132 -31.34 -17.89 1.15
C TYR A 132 -30.96 -16.80 0.11
N ILE A 133 -30.71 -15.57 0.60
CA ILE A 133 -30.08 -14.37 -0.06
C ILE A 133 -29.12 -13.70 0.98
N LEU A 134 -28.16 -12.84 0.59
CA LEU A 134 -26.74 -13.07 0.92
C LEU A 134 -25.83 -11.73 1.06
N VAL A 135 -25.09 -11.39 2.18
CA VAL A 135 -23.99 -10.30 2.40
C VAL A 135 -23.02 -10.39 3.68
N ARG A 136 -21.65 -10.54 3.64
CA ARG A 136 -20.68 -11.28 4.58
C ARG A 136 -20.42 -10.95 6.10
N SER A 137 -20.25 -12.00 6.95
CA SER A 137 -19.42 -12.09 8.22
C SER A 137 -18.76 -13.49 8.42
N SER A 138 -17.97 -13.72 9.49
CA SER A 138 -17.00 -14.84 9.69
C SER A 138 -17.31 -15.83 10.83
N LEU A 139 -16.80 -17.07 10.73
CA LEU A 139 -16.77 -18.16 11.74
C LEU A 139 -18.12 -18.77 12.13
N ASP A 140 -18.73 -19.59 11.25
CA ASP A 140 -19.87 -20.45 11.57
C ASP A 140 -19.80 -21.81 10.85
N SER A 141 -20.33 -22.85 11.49
CA SER A 141 -20.57 -24.17 10.89
C SER A 141 -21.88 -24.15 10.07
N TYR A 142 -21.90 -24.80 8.90
CA TYR A 142 -23.07 -24.73 8.01
C TYR A 142 -24.15 -25.71 8.41
N VAL A 143 -25.40 -25.26 8.51
CA VAL A 143 -26.55 -26.09 8.87
C VAL A 143 -27.50 -26.24 7.69
N PHE A 144 -27.93 -27.46 7.38
CA PHE A 144 -28.94 -27.72 6.36
C PHE A 144 -30.01 -28.71 6.85
N ARG A 145 -31.16 -28.73 6.17
CA ARG A 145 -32.32 -29.55 6.54
C ARG A 145 -32.69 -30.49 5.40
N ASN A 146 -32.82 -31.79 5.68
CA ASN A 146 -33.24 -32.75 4.67
C ASN A 146 -34.78 -32.72 4.43
N PRO A 147 -35.30 -33.36 3.37
CA PRO A 147 -36.74 -33.41 3.10
C PRO A 147 -37.60 -34.14 4.15
N ALA A 148 -36.98 -34.90 5.07
CA ALA A 148 -37.68 -35.52 6.20
C ALA A 148 -37.81 -34.57 7.42
N GLY A 149 -37.11 -33.43 7.40
CA GLY A 149 -37.15 -32.41 8.45
C GLY A 149 -35.99 -32.47 9.45
N GLU A 150 -34.98 -33.31 9.21
CA GLU A 150 -33.82 -33.51 10.08
C GLU A 150 -32.73 -32.47 9.78
N LEU A 151 -32.03 -31.99 10.81
CA LEU A 151 -30.95 -31.00 10.71
C LEU A 151 -29.57 -31.68 10.70
N TYR A 152 -28.66 -31.15 9.87
CA TYR A 152 -27.28 -31.61 9.72
C TYR A 152 -26.31 -30.43 9.83
N ILE A 153 -25.13 -30.67 10.39
CA ILE A 153 -24.07 -29.66 10.56
C ILE A 153 -22.80 -30.09 9.80
N LEU A 154 -22.26 -29.16 9.02
CA LEU A 154 -20.95 -29.20 8.40
C LEU A 154 -19.97 -28.44 9.31
N ASP A 155 -19.18 -29.19 10.08
CA ASP A 155 -18.23 -28.65 11.05
C ASP A 155 -16.81 -28.52 10.46
N PRO A 156 -16.31 -27.30 10.20
CA PRO A 156 -14.97 -27.08 9.66
C PRO A 156 -13.85 -27.43 10.66
N TYR A 157 -14.12 -27.57 11.95
CA TYR A 157 -13.12 -27.95 12.97
C TYR A 157 -12.80 -29.45 13.00
N SER A 158 -13.53 -30.26 12.23
CA SER A 158 -13.21 -31.69 12.02
C SER A 158 -12.14 -31.93 10.95
N MET A 159 -11.72 -30.88 10.23
CA MET A 159 -10.50 -30.92 9.42
C MET A 159 -9.25 -30.88 10.32
N PRO A 160 -8.16 -31.60 9.98
CA PRO A 160 -6.88 -31.37 10.65
C PRO A 160 -6.50 -29.90 10.52
N SER A 161 -6.07 -29.30 11.63
CA SER A 161 -5.88 -27.86 11.76
C SER A 161 -5.05 -27.26 10.63
N SER A 162 -5.60 -26.24 9.98
CA SER A 162 -4.86 -25.37 9.06
C SER A 162 -3.63 -24.77 9.76
N ALA A 163 -2.44 -25.19 9.34
CA ALA A 163 -1.23 -24.40 9.53
C ALA A 163 -1.20 -23.29 8.47
N GLY A 164 -1.26 -22.03 8.89
CA GLY A 164 -0.96 -20.86 8.05
C GLY A 164 -2.02 -20.46 7.01
N ASP A 165 -2.76 -19.40 7.30
CA ASP A 165 -3.56 -18.65 6.33
C ASP A 165 -2.66 -17.77 5.43
N GLY A 166 -1.91 -18.42 4.54
CA GLY A 166 -0.92 -17.78 3.67
C GLY A 166 -1.01 -18.23 2.22
N SER A 167 -2.20 -18.16 1.59
CA SER A 167 -2.38 -18.62 0.21
C SER A 167 -1.71 -17.70 -0.84
N SER A 168 -0.38 -17.72 -0.90
CA SER A 168 0.35 -17.40 -2.12
C SER A 168 -0.12 -18.37 -3.20
N SER A 169 -0.72 -17.86 -4.28
CA SER A 169 -1.10 -18.66 -5.44
C SER A 169 0.14 -19.01 -6.26
N ARG A 170 0.94 -19.94 -5.72
CA ARG A 170 2.02 -20.59 -6.46
C ARG A 170 1.40 -21.47 -7.55
N GLY A 171 2.18 -21.78 -8.59
CA GLY A 171 1.70 -22.50 -9.77
C GLY A 171 0.94 -23.81 -9.45
N PRO A 172 0.08 -24.28 -10.37
CA PRO A 172 -0.71 -25.50 -10.14
C PRO A 172 0.21 -26.69 -9.84
N LEU A 173 -0.07 -27.38 -8.72
CA LEU A 173 0.60 -28.63 -8.34
C LEU A 173 0.51 -29.63 -9.51
N ARG A 174 1.62 -30.29 -9.82
CA ARG A 174 1.65 -31.38 -10.80
C ARG A 174 1.86 -32.72 -10.13
N GLU A 175 1.37 -33.77 -10.77
CA GLU A 175 1.70 -35.14 -10.40
C GLU A 175 3.16 -35.49 -10.76
N PRO A 176 3.79 -36.42 -10.02
CA PRO A 176 5.10 -36.98 -10.38
C PRO A 176 5.08 -37.65 -11.75
N ALA A 177 6.11 -37.38 -12.56
CA ALA A 177 6.34 -38.08 -13.82
C ALA A 177 6.99 -39.45 -13.58
N GLU A 178 6.90 -40.34 -14.57
CA GLU A 178 7.52 -41.67 -14.51
C GLU A 178 9.05 -41.55 -14.31
N GLY A 179 9.55 -42.15 -13.21
CA GLY A 179 10.96 -42.10 -12.84
C GLY A 179 11.35 -40.95 -11.90
N GLU A 180 10.44 -40.05 -11.52
CA GLU A 180 10.69 -39.07 -10.46
C GLU A 180 10.62 -39.70 -9.06
N ILE A 181 11.59 -39.35 -8.22
CA ILE A 181 11.66 -39.74 -6.82
C ILE A 181 10.88 -38.71 -6.01
N VAL A 182 9.78 -39.15 -5.43
CA VAL A 182 8.91 -38.28 -4.62
C VAL A 182 9.51 -38.08 -3.23
N ILE A 183 9.50 -36.83 -2.77
CA ILE A 183 9.92 -36.44 -1.43
C ILE A 183 8.71 -35.89 -0.66
N ARG A 184 8.46 -36.42 0.54
CA ARG A 184 7.43 -35.96 1.48
C ARG A 184 7.93 -35.70 2.90
N THR A 185 9.12 -36.18 3.26
CA THR A 185 9.68 -35.96 4.61
C THR A 185 11.11 -35.43 4.59
N ALA A 186 11.54 -34.85 5.71
CA ALA A 186 12.91 -34.39 5.90
C ALA A 186 13.93 -35.53 5.74
N GLU A 187 13.59 -36.75 6.19
CA GLU A 187 14.44 -37.94 6.06
C GLU A 187 14.56 -38.41 4.60
N GLU A 188 13.51 -38.27 3.78
CA GLU A 188 13.57 -38.55 2.35
C GLU A 188 14.45 -37.52 1.62
N LEU A 189 14.28 -36.23 1.95
CA LEU A 189 15.12 -35.15 1.41
C LEU A 189 16.60 -35.35 1.78
N ALA A 190 16.89 -35.77 3.01
CA ALA A 190 18.26 -35.96 3.51
C ALA A 190 19.00 -37.16 2.87
N LYS A 191 18.27 -38.13 2.29
CA LYS A 191 18.85 -39.28 1.58
C LYS A 191 19.52 -38.91 0.26
N ILE A 192 19.23 -37.75 -0.33
CA ILE A 192 19.76 -37.37 -1.65
C ILE A 192 21.29 -37.32 -1.61
N GLY A 193 21.91 -38.18 -2.44
CA GLY A 193 23.35 -38.41 -2.52
C GLY A 193 23.94 -39.31 -1.43
N ARG A 194 23.11 -39.89 -0.56
CA ARG A 194 23.54 -40.70 0.61
C ARG A 194 22.94 -42.10 0.65
N ASP A 195 21.78 -42.29 0.02
CA ASP A 195 21.15 -43.59 -0.23
C ASP A 195 21.25 -43.92 -1.74
N PRO A 196 21.61 -45.16 -2.15
CA PRO A 196 21.65 -45.56 -3.56
C PRO A 196 20.33 -45.39 -4.32
N SER A 197 19.19 -45.40 -3.60
CA SER A 197 17.85 -45.17 -4.14
C SER A 197 17.55 -43.67 -4.36
N TYR A 198 18.42 -42.79 -3.86
CA TYR A 198 18.33 -41.33 -3.96
C TYR A 198 19.67 -40.77 -4.51
N PRO A 199 20.06 -41.07 -5.77
CA PRO A 199 21.33 -40.63 -6.34
C PRO A 199 21.38 -39.13 -6.67
N LEU A 200 22.56 -38.51 -6.60
CA LEU A 200 22.78 -37.09 -6.99
C LEU A 200 22.39 -36.73 -8.44
N THR A 201 22.14 -37.74 -9.27
CA THR A 201 21.70 -37.64 -10.68
C THR A 201 20.18 -37.86 -10.86
N GLY A 202 19.42 -38.08 -9.78
CA GLY A 202 17.98 -38.40 -9.84
C GLY A 202 17.11 -37.19 -10.20
N SER A 203 15.88 -37.45 -10.66
CA SER A 203 14.83 -36.42 -10.71
C SER A 203 14.00 -36.49 -9.44
N TYR A 204 13.73 -35.34 -8.83
CA TYR A 204 13.05 -35.20 -7.55
C TYR A 204 11.89 -34.23 -7.64
N ILE A 205 10.80 -34.57 -6.95
CA ILE A 205 9.61 -33.72 -6.83
C ILE A 205 9.11 -33.73 -5.38
N LEU A 206 8.85 -32.54 -4.82
CA LEU A 206 8.13 -32.43 -3.55
C LEU A 206 6.65 -32.75 -3.74
N MET A 207 6.06 -33.50 -2.81
CA MET A 207 4.60 -33.77 -2.75
C MET A 207 3.99 -33.45 -1.38
N SER A 208 4.73 -32.76 -0.52
CA SER A 208 4.23 -32.10 0.69
C SER A 208 5.25 -31.06 1.18
N ASP A 209 4.79 -30.16 2.04
CA ASP A 209 5.66 -29.25 2.77
C ASP A 209 6.61 -30.01 3.70
N ILE A 210 7.83 -29.50 3.88
CA ILE A 210 8.90 -30.12 4.66
C ILE A 210 9.31 -29.16 5.80
N ASP A 211 9.15 -29.59 7.05
CA ASP A 211 9.71 -28.88 8.21
C ASP A 211 11.06 -29.48 8.60
N LEU A 212 12.11 -28.64 8.66
CA LEU A 212 13.45 -29.00 9.12
C LEU A 212 13.75 -28.54 10.55
N ALA A 213 12.75 -28.07 11.30
CA ALA A 213 12.90 -27.64 12.69
C ALA A 213 13.50 -28.75 13.57
N GLY A 214 14.67 -28.48 14.16
CA GLY A 214 15.40 -29.46 14.97
C GLY A 214 16.05 -30.61 14.20
N PHE A 215 16.02 -30.59 12.86
CA PHE A 215 16.66 -31.61 12.03
C PHE A 215 18.19 -31.43 12.05
N ASP A 216 18.86 -32.32 12.77
CA ASP A 216 20.31 -32.37 12.91
C ASP A 216 20.84 -33.67 12.29
N TYR A 217 21.46 -33.56 11.12
CA TYR A 217 21.87 -34.73 10.35
C TYR A 217 23.03 -35.50 10.99
N TYR A 218 23.93 -34.80 11.70
CA TYR A 218 25.12 -35.40 12.31
C TYR A 218 24.97 -35.68 13.81
N GLY A 219 23.95 -35.10 14.46
CA GLY A 219 23.75 -35.21 15.91
C GLY A 219 24.76 -34.39 16.72
N ASP A 220 25.39 -33.39 16.10
CA ASP A 220 26.43 -32.52 16.66
C ASP A 220 25.97 -31.07 16.89
N GLY A 221 24.70 -30.76 16.61
CA GLY A 221 24.10 -29.44 16.70
C GLY A 221 24.38 -28.52 15.50
N THR A 222 25.02 -29.01 14.43
CA THR A 222 25.31 -28.19 13.24
C THR A 222 24.18 -28.15 12.21
N GLY A 223 23.14 -28.98 12.36
CA GLY A 223 21.91 -28.92 11.57
C GLY A 223 21.95 -29.69 10.25
N TRP A 224 21.32 -29.14 9.22
CA TRP A 224 21.18 -29.75 7.89
C TRP A 224 22.54 -30.07 7.25
N ALA A 225 22.64 -31.21 6.55
CA ALA A 225 23.82 -31.56 5.76
C ALA A 225 23.57 -31.26 4.26
N PRO A 226 24.26 -30.28 3.63
CA PRO A 226 23.99 -29.85 2.27
C PRO A 226 23.94 -30.98 1.24
N ILE A 227 23.04 -30.89 0.26
CA ILE A 227 22.93 -31.84 -0.85
C ILE A 227 24.00 -31.52 -1.90
N GLY A 228 24.83 -32.51 -2.23
CA GLY A 228 25.98 -32.33 -3.11
C GLY A 228 27.14 -31.59 -2.46
N SER A 229 28.36 -31.91 -2.89
CA SER A 229 29.62 -31.36 -2.40
C SER A 229 30.50 -30.87 -3.55
N GLU A 230 31.62 -30.20 -3.25
CA GLU A 230 32.54 -29.70 -4.29
C GLU A 230 33.04 -30.80 -5.24
N LEU A 231 33.27 -32.00 -4.70
CA LEU A 231 33.78 -33.20 -5.40
C LEU A 231 32.68 -34.09 -5.99
N GLN A 232 31.46 -34.00 -5.45
CA GLN A 232 30.29 -34.77 -5.89
C GLN A 232 29.08 -33.82 -5.92
N PRO A 233 28.95 -32.97 -6.95
CA PRO A 233 27.85 -32.01 -7.05
C PRO A 233 26.52 -32.70 -7.30
N PHE A 234 25.42 -32.03 -6.95
CA PHE A 234 24.10 -32.39 -7.45
C PHE A 234 24.04 -32.12 -8.97
N THR A 235 23.58 -33.10 -9.73
CA THR A 235 23.60 -33.14 -11.21
C THR A 235 22.25 -33.56 -11.82
N GLY A 236 21.24 -33.81 -10.97
CA GLY A 236 19.91 -34.23 -11.36
C GLY A 236 18.93 -33.06 -11.55
N THR A 237 17.67 -33.32 -11.23
CA THR A 237 16.60 -32.31 -11.29
C THR A 237 15.81 -32.29 -9.99
N PHE A 238 15.44 -31.10 -9.51
CA PHE A 238 14.71 -30.94 -8.25
C PHE A 238 13.59 -29.90 -8.41
N ASP A 239 12.34 -30.35 -8.30
CA ASP A 239 11.15 -29.53 -8.44
C ASP A 239 10.43 -29.39 -7.10
N GLY A 240 10.38 -28.18 -6.56
CA GLY A 240 9.66 -27.86 -5.34
C GLY A 240 8.14 -27.94 -5.47
N ASN A 241 7.59 -27.98 -6.71
CA ASN A 241 6.19 -28.26 -6.99
C ASN A 241 5.18 -27.40 -6.18
N GLY A 242 5.55 -26.17 -5.82
CA GLY A 242 4.72 -25.25 -5.03
C GLY A 242 4.76 -25.43 -3.49
N PHE A 243 5.35 -26.51 -2.98
CA PHE A 243 5.50 -26.78 -1.54
C PHE A 243 6.65 -25.97 -0.90
N VAL A 244 6.59 -25.75 0.41
CA VAL A 244 7.65 -25.10 1.21
C VAL A 244 8.61 -26.10 1.84
N ILE A 245 9.86 -25.67 1.99
CA ILE A 245 10.81 -26.22 2.95
C ILE A 245 11.05 -25.13 4.00
N VAL A 246 10.62 -25.37 5.24
CA VAL A 246 10.70 -24.39 6.35
C VAL A 246 11.81 -24.74 7.34
N ASN A 247 12.32 -23.74 8.06
CA ASN A 247 13.20 -23.88 9.22
C ASN A 247 14.56 -24.57 8.92
N LEU A 248 15.10 -24.37 7.72
CA LEU A 248 16.44 -24.86 7.34
C LEU A 248 17.53 -24.22 8.20
N TYR A 249 18.07 -24.97 9.15
CA TYR A 249 19.17 -24.53 10.04
C TYR A 249 20.52 -25.16 9.63
N ILE A 250 21.55 -24.32 9.51
CA ILE A 250 22.95 -24.73 9.30
C ILE A 250 23.85 -23.84 10.14
N ASN A 251 24.72 -24.42 10.97
CA ASN A 251 25.70 -23.66 11.75
C ASN A 251 27.09 -24.29 11.66
N ARG A 252 27.84 -23.90 10.62
CA ARG A 252 29.21 -24.37 10.35
C ARG A 252 30.11 -23.22 9.91
N PRO A 253 30.40 -22.23 10.79
CA PRO A 253 31.05 -20.96 10.42
C PRO A 253 32.45 -21.09 9.79
N ASP A 254 33.10 -22.25 9.94
CA ASP A 254 34.41 -22.57 9.34
C ASP A 254 34.31 -23.46 8.07
N ALA A 255 33.10 -23.75 7.58
CA ALA A 255 32.86 -24.65 6.44
C ALA A 255 32.32 -23.91 5.20
N ASP A 256 32.86 -24.26 4.05
CA ASP A 256 32.46 -23.72 2.75
C ASP A 256 31.25 -24.49 2.16
N PHE A 257 30.61 -23.94 1.13
CA PHE A 257 29.53 -24.58 0.36
C PHE A 257 28.29 -24.94 1.21
N GLN A 258 27.73 -23.95 1.93
CA GLN A 258 26.53 -24.14 2.75
C GLN A 258 25.27 -23.59 2.07
N GLY A 259 24.16 -24.31 2.25
CA GLY A 259 22.84 -24.10 1.67
C GLY A 259 22.03 -25.40 1.74
N LEU A 260 20.79 -25.40 1.23
CA LEU A 260 20.06 -26.66 1.01
C LEU A 260 20.91 -27.60 0.13
N PHE A 261 21.48 -27.05 -0.95
CA PHE A 261 22.51 -27.65 -1.80
C PHE A 261 23.89 -27.03 -1.52
N GLY A 262 24.94 -27.85 -1.45
CA GLY A 262 26.30 -27.34 -1.30
C GLY A 262 26.90 -26.89 -2.63
N SER A 263 26.87 -27.79 -3.62
CA SER A 263 27.37 -27.53 -4.98
C SER A 263 26.51 -28.23 -6.03
N VAL A 264 26.18 -27.51 -7.11
CA VAL A 264 25.26 -27.92 -8.18
C VAL A 264 25.92 -27.73 -9.55
N GLU A 265 25.88 -28.73 -10.43
CA GLU A 265 26.56 -28.72 -11.74
C GLU A 265 25.71 -29.44 -12.79
N GLY A 266 25.42 -28.81 -13.94
CA GLY A 266 24.56 -29.37 -14.99
C GLY A 266 23.11 -29.70 -14.58
N ALA A 267 22.64 -29.20 -13.43
CA ALA A 267 21.40 -29.61 -12.78
C ALA A 267 20.29 -28.55 -12.92
N SER A 268 19.01 -28.96 -12.89
CA SER A 268 17.87 -28.02 -12.87
C SER A 268 17.16 -28.03 -11.52
N ILE A 269 17.08 -26.87 -10.88
CA ILE A 269 16.34 -26.64 -9.64
C ILE A 269 15.21 -25.65 -9.94
N SER A 270 13.97 -26.02 -9.67
CA SER A 270 12.80 -25.18 -9.96
C SER A 270 11.79 -25.17 -8.80
N ASN A 271 11.02 -24.08 -8.66
CA ASN A 271 9.89 -23.96 -7.73
C ASN A 271 10.23 -24.20 -6.25
N VAL A 272 11.51 -24.07 -5.84
CA VAL A 272 11.93 -24.34 -4.45
C VAL A 272 11.69 -23.12 -3.58
N ALA A 273 10.81 -23.26 -2.62
CA ALA A 273 10.47 -22.24 -1.63
C ALA A 273 11.14 -22.56 -0.29
N LEU A 274 12.16 -21.79 0.09
CA LEU A 274 12.81 -21.87 1.40
C LEU A 274 12.32 -20.75 2.31
N GLU A 275 11.77 -21.10 3.46
CA GLU A 275 11.25 -20.14 4.44
C GLU A 275 11.90 -20.30 5.81
N SER A 276 12.17 -19.18 6.48
CA SER A 276 12.80 -19.16 7.81
C SER A 276 14.14 -19.91 7.88
N VAL A 277 15.01 -19.73 6.87
CA VAL A 277 16.37 -20.28 6.92
C VAL A 277 17.22 -19.55 7.96
N ASP A 278 18.12 -20.26 8.63
CA ASP A 278 19.20 -19.67 9.43
C ASP A 278 20.50 -20.42 9.15
N ILE A 279 21.35 -19.80 8.33
CA ILE A 279 22.55 -20.42 7.76
C ILE A 279 23.77 -19.60 8.13
N ALA A 280 24.73 -20.23 8.80
CA ALA A 280 26.06 -19.70 9.08
C ALA A 280 27.14 -20.61 8.46
N GLY A 281 28.04 -20.02 7.66
CA GLY A 281 29.17 -20.71 7.04
C GLY A 281 30.40 -19.82 6.80
N HIS A 282 31.36 -20.31 6.02
CA HIS A 282 32.59 -19.61 5.68
C HIS A 282 32.56 -19.00 4.26
N ASP A 283 32.82 -19.78 3.20
CA ASP A 283 32.81 -19.35 1.80
C ASP A 283 31.72 -20.05 0.96
N TYR A 284 31.20 -19.39 -0.08
CA TYR A 284 30.12 -19.90 -0.95
C TYR A 284 28.85 -20.26 -0.17
N ILE A 285 28.17 -19.24 0.35
CA ILE A 285 27.01 -19.41 1.24
C ILE A 285 25.75 -18.86 0.58
N GLY A 286 24.69 -19.66 0.52
CA GLY A 286 23.38 -19.23 0.04
C GLY A 286 22.23 -20.02 0.65
N GLY A 287 21.04 -19.42 0.72
CA GLY A 287 19.82 -20.10 1.21
C GLY A 287 19.56 -21.42 0.48
N LEU A 288 19.49 -21.35 -0.85
CA LEU A 288 19.23 -22.49 -1.71
C LEU A 288 20.51 -23.25 -2.08
N ALA A 289 21.55 -22.54 -2.52
CA ALA A 289 22.78 -23.18 -2.97
C ALA A 289 24.04 -22.39 -2.58
N GLY A 290 25.04 -23.08 -2.03
CA GLY A 290 26.36 -22.47 -1.84
C GLY A 290 26.99 -22.06 -3.17
N ARG A 291 26.99 -22.98 -4.16
CA ARG A 291 27.49 -22.73 -5.52
C ARG A 291 26.71 -23.45 -6.61
N ILE A 292 26.46 -22.75 -7.72
CA ILE A 292 25.98 -23.34 -8.98
C ILE A 292 27.02 -23.14 -10.10
N ARG A 293 27.27 -24.16 -10.93
CA ARG A 293 28.32 -24.23 -11.97
C ARG A 293 27.72 -24.38 -13.37
N SER A 294 28.58 -24.52 -14.40
CA SER A 294 28.25 -24.79 -15.80
C SER A 294 26.96 -25.60 -16.02
N GLY A 295 26.05 -25.05 -16.82
CA GLY A 295 24.82 -25.72 -17.23
C GLY A 295 23.74 -25.85 -16.15
N SER A 296 23.97 -25.35 -14.93
CA SER A 296 22.96 -25.38 -13.87
C SER A 296 21.94 -24.24 -14.00
N THR A 297 20.67 -24.57 -13.79
CA THR A 297 19.54 -23.63 -13.81
C THR A 297 18.84 -23.59 -12.45
N VAL A 298 18.51 -22.38 -11.98
CA VAL A 298 17.66 -22.15 -10.80
C VAL A 298 16.50 -21.25 -11.23
N THR A 299 15.26 -21.74 -11.19
CA THR A 299 14.10 -20.95 -11.59
C THR A 299 12.97 -20.95 -10.57
N ASP A 300 12.17 -19.86 -10.55
CA ASP A 300 10.93 -19.76 -9.77
C ASP A 300 11.10 -20.11 -8.27
N SER A 301 12.29 -19.85 -7.72
CA SER A 301 12.74 -20.32 -6.39
C SER A 301 13.17 -19.15 -5.50
N TYR A 302 13.02 -19.28 -4.19
CA TYR A 302 13.42 -18.23 -3.25
C TYR A 302 13.91 -18.75 -1.91
N SER A 303 14.49 -17.83 -1.13
CA SER A 303 14.85 -18.02 0.28
C SER A 303 14.39 -16.83 1.12
N THR A 304 13.83 -17.10 2.31
CA THR A 304 13.59 -16.09 3.35
C THR A 304 14.32 -16.48 4.64
N GLY A 305 14.93 -15.51 5.32
CA GLY A 305 15.57 -15.74 6.62
C GLY A 305 16.93 -15.04 6.79
N SER A 306 17.85 -15.72 7.46
CA SER A 306 19.20 -15.27 7.81
C SER A 306 20.25 -16.08 7.06
N VAL A 307 21.13 -15.40 6.30
CA VAL A 307 22.29 -16.02 5.66
C VAL A 307 23.55 -15.26 6.04
N THR A 308 24.45 -15.93 6.73
CA THR A 308 25.69 -15.39 7.29
C THR A 308 26.89 -16.16 6.76
N GLY A 309 27.89 -15.45 6.25
CA GLY A 309 29.17 -16.03 5.83
C GLY A 309 30.35 -15.08 6.01
N ILE A 310 31.48 -15.40 5.38
CA ILE A 310 32.64 -14.52 5.26
C ILE A 310 32.82 -14.09 3.80
N ASP A 311 32.89 -15.05 2.88
CA ASP A 311 33.14 -14.83 1.46
C ASP A 311 31.98 -15.36 0.60
N ARG A 312 31.62 -14.60 -0.46
CA ARG A 312 30.62 -15.00 -1.48
C ARG A 312 29.30 -15.46 -0.86
N VAL A 313 28.63 -14.50 -0.23
CA VAL A 313 27.39 -14.70 0.52
C VAL A 313 26.24 -14.09 -0.29
N GLY A 314 25.29 -14.92 -0.72
CA GLY A 314 24.05 -14.50 -1.36
C GLY A 314 22.84 -14.91 -0.54
N GLY A 315 21.75 -14.15 -0.56
CA GLY A 315 20.51 -14.61 0.10
C GLY A 315 20.00 -15.94 -0.49
N LEU A 316 20.10 -16.11 -1.81
CA LEU A 316 19.70 -17.33 -2.51
C LEU A 316 20.90 -18.22 -2.90
N VAL A 317 21.92 -17.62 -3.54
CA VAL A 317 23.07 -18.37 -4.08
C VAL A 317 24.40 -17.68 -3.76
N GLY A 318 25.36 -18.39 -3.17
CA GLY A 318 26.68 -17.83 -2.85
C GLY A 318 27.49 -17.45 -4.10
N ARG A 319 27.63 -18.39 -5.05
CA ARG A 319 28.30 -18.15 -6.34
C ARG A 319 27.63 -18.82 -7.53
N ILE A 320 27.63 -18.12 -8.67
CA ILE A 320 27.24 -18.63 -9.99
C ILE A 320 28.45 -18.68 -10.93
N GLY A 321 28.68 -19.83 -11.57
CA GLY A 321 29.67 -20.03 -12.64
C GLY A 321 31.08 -20.40 -12.17
N THR A 322 32.03 -20.31 -13.10
CA THR A 322 33.46 -20.42 -12.80
C THR A 322 34.27 -19.33 -13.53
N TYR A 323 35.53 -19.17 -13.12
CA TYR A 323 36.43 -18.10 -13.57
C TYR A 323 36.91 -18.26 -15.03
N THR A 324 36.58 -19.36 -15.72
CA THR A 324 37.14 -19.67 -17.05
C THR A 324 36.16 -19.44 -18.20
N HIS A 325 36.42 -18.40 -19.01
CA HIS A 325 35.70 -18.07 -20.26
C HIS A 325 35.85 -19.08 -21.42
N ILE A 326 36.17 -20.35 -21.14
CA ILE A 326 36.64 -21.30 -22.15
C ILE A 326 35.53 -22.30 -22.56
N HIS A 327 34.50 -22.50 -21.73
CA HIS A 327 33.54 -23.62 -21.92
C HIS A 327 32.09 -23.33 -21.50
N ASN A 328 31.33 -22.48 -22.22
CA ASN A 328 29.87 -22.34 -22.09
C ASN A 328 29.36 -22.35 -20.62
N ASP A 329 30.06 -21.68 -19.71
CA ASP A 329 29.99 -21.93 -18.25
C ASP A 329 28.83 -21.18 -17.57
N SER A 330 27.72 -21.08 -18.31
CA SER A 330 26.58 -20.26 -17.94
C SER A 330 25.78 -20.94 -16.83
N GLY A 331 25.78 -20.34 -15.64
CA GLY A 331 24.71 -20.53 -14.67
C GLY A 331 23.54 -19.61 -15.00
N PHE A 332 22.32 -20.06 -14.73
CA PHE A 332 21.09 -19.32 -15.06
C PHE A 332 20.18 -19.20 -13.85
N ILE A 333 19.79 -17.96 -13.50
CA ILE A 333 18.78 -17.66 -12.49
C ILE A 333 17.64 -16.86 -13.12
N ALA A 334 16.39 -17.30 -12.95
CA ALA A 334 15.22 -16.59 -13.45
C ALA A 334 13.97 -16.76 -12.57
N GLY A 335 13.18 -15.71 -12.33
CA GLY A 335 11.95 -15.83 -11.54
C GLY A 335 12.22 -16.06 -10.04
N CYS A 336 13.40 -15.70 -9.55
CA CYS A 336 13.83 -15.98 -8.19
C CYS A 336 13.84 -14.73 -7.30
N TYR A 337 13.66 -14.89 -5.99
CA TYR A 337 13.84 -13.79 -5.03
C TYR A 337 14.52 -14.19 -3.72
N SER A 338 14.87 -13.19 -2.90
CA SER A 338 15.33 -13.39 -1.53
C SER A 338 14.79 -12.31 -0.58
N ALA A 339 14.55 -12.70 0.68
CA ALA A 339 14.09 -11.80 1.74
C ALA A 339 14.78 -12.08 3.09
N GLY A 340 14.85 -11.08 3.97
CA GLY A 340 15.45 -11.21 5.30
C GLY A 340 16.80 -10.50 5.43
N THR A 341 17.84 -11.17 5.92
CA THR A 341 19.16 -10.57 6.17
C THR A 341 20.29 -11.40 5.58
N VAL A 342 21.21 -10.73 4.87
CA VAL A 342 22.44 -11.33 4.33
C VAL A 342 23.63 -10.61 4.95
N SER A 343 24.51 -11.33 5.63
CA SER A 343 25.69 -10.79 6.30
C SER A 343 26.95 -11.50 5.84
N GLY A 344 27.96 -10.73 5.44
CA GLY A 344 29.25 -11.28 5.01
C GLY A 344 30.41 -10.33 5.22
N ARG A 345 31.58 -10.64 4.66
CA ARG A 345 32.72 -9.73 4.61
C ARG A 345 33.01 -9.29 3.19
N TYR A 346 33.16 -10.22 2.26
CA TYR A 346 33.44 -9.94 0.85
C TYR A 346 32.44 -10.60 -0.09
N PHE A 347 32.12 -9.93 -1.20
CA PHE A 347 31.21 -10.44 -2.24
C PHE A 347 29.84 -10.79 -1.66
N VAL A 348 29.19 -9.79 -1.06
CA VAL A 348 27.92 -9.95 -0.34
C VAL A 348 26.80 -9.35 -1.19
N GLY A 349 25.81 -10.17 -1.54
CA GLY A 349 24.68 -9.72 -2.37
C GLY A 349 23.34 -10.18 -1.82
N GLY A 350 22.32 -9.33 -1.98
CA GLY A 350 20.98 -9.67 -1.50
C GLY A 350 20.43 -10.96 -2.10
N LEU A 351 20.60 -11.19 -3.41
CA LEU A 351 20.26 -12.46 -4.06
C LEU A 351 21.50 -13.36 -4.24
N VAL A 352 22.61 -12.79 -4.75
CA VAL A 352 23.79 -13.55 -5.18
C VAL A 352 25.09 -12.91 -4.69
N GLY A 353 26.01 -13.68 -4.10
CA GLY A 353 27.30 -13.14 -3.66
C GLY A 353 28.20 -12.71 -4.82
N LEU A 354 28.54 -13.66 -5.70
CA LEU A 354 29.35 -13.47 -6.91
C LEU A 354 28.70 -14.17 -8.11
N SER A 355 28.67 -13.51 -9.27
CA SER A 355 28.30 -14.14 -10.54
C SER A 355 29.39 -13.93 -11.60
N GLU A 356 29.69 -14.99 -12.36
CA GLU A 356 30.68 -14.95 -13.43
C GLU A 356 30.43 -16.00 -14.54
N GLY A 357 31.26 -16.01 -15.57
CA GLY A 357 31.33 -17.13 -16.54
C GLY A 357 30.24 -17.15 -17.62
N ASP A 358 29.86 -15.99 -18.17
CA ASP A 358 28.75 -15.87 -19.15
C ASP A 358 27.37 -16.25 -18.56
N SER A 359 27.25 -16.13 -17.24
CA SER A 359 26.02 -16.39 -16.48
C SER A 359 24.93 -15.34 -16.72
N THR A 360 23.67 -15.73 -16.53
CA THR A 360 22.50 -14.85 -16.66
C THR A 360 21.66 -14.85 -15.39
N ILE A 361 21.29 -13.67 -14.91
CA ILE A 361 20.33 -13.45 -13.83
C ILE A 361 19.23 -12.55 -14.38
N LYS A 362 17.97 -12.99 -14.37
CA LYS A 362 16.87 -12.19 -14.89
C LYS A 362 15.57 -12.31 -14.10
N GLN A 363 14.66 -11.35 -14.27
CA GLN A 363 13.29 -11.46 -13.76
C GLN A 363 13.26 -11.80 -12.25
N SER A 364 14.09 -11.12 -11.47
CA SER A 364 14.47 -11.52 -10.10
C SER A 364 14.69 -10.33 -9.19
N TYR A 365 14.49 -10.48 -7.88
CA TYR A 365 14.64 -9.37 -6.95
C TYR A 365 15.17 -9.76 -5.56
N SER A 366 15.61 -8.78 -4.79
CA SER A 366 16.00 -8.98 -3.38
C SER A 366 15.45 -7.86 -2.51
N ILE A 367 14.80 -8.25 -1.41
CA ILE A 367 14.39 -7.32 -0.35
C ILE A 367 15.26 -7.48 0.92
N CYS A 368 16.36 -8.25 0.84
CA CYS A 368 17.25 -8.50 1.96
C CYS A 368 17.98 -7.25 2.45
N ASN A 369 18.09 -7.08 3.76
CA ASN A 369 19.08 -6.18 4.36
C ASN A 369 20.47 -6.81 4.20
N VAL A 370 21.39 -6.12 3.53
CA VAL A 370 22.72 -6.62 3.17
C VAL A 370 23.80 -5.89 3.97
N ASN A 371 24.56 -6.63 4.78
CA ASN A 371 25.68 -6.12 5.56
C ASN A 371 26.99 -6.74 5.07
N GLY A 372 28.00 -5.93 4.74
CA GLY A 372 29.31 -6.43 4.36
C GLY A 372 30.46 -5.46 4.63
N TYR A 373 31.68 -5.84 4.28
CA TYR A 373 32.84 -4.96 4.37
C TYR A 373 33.17 -4.33 3.00
N LYS A 374 33.16 -5.14 1.93
CA LYS A 374 33.61 -4.75 0.57
C LYS A 374 32.94 -5.61 -0.50
N TYR A 375 32.67 -5.05 -1.69
CA TYR A 375 31.90 -5.71 -2.75
C TYR A 375 30.49 -6.10 -2.26
N VAL A 376 29.72 -5.09 -1.87
CA VAL A 376 28.39 -5.26 -1.26
C VAL A 376 27.34 -4.65 -2.17
N GLY A 377 26.37 -5.47 -2.60
CA GLY A 377 25.26 -5.04 -3.46
C GLY A 377 23.91 -5.43 -2.90
N GLY A 378 22.90 -4.56 -3.00
CA GLY A 378 21.53 -4.92 -2.60
C GLY A 378 20.92 -6.08 -3.41
N PHE A 379 21.49 -6.42 -4.56
CA PHE A 379 21.12 -7.57 -5.39
C PHE A 379 22.30 -8.53 -5.65
N VAL A 380 23.44 -8.04 -6.16
CA VAL A 380 24.66 -8.86 -6.36
C VAL A 380 25.92 -8.16 -5.86
N GLY A 381 26.78 -8.86 -5.12
CA GLY A 381 28.05 -8.30 -4.62
C GLY A 381 29.02 -7.93 -5.75
N ASP A 382 29.25 -8.86 -6.68
CA ASP A 382 30.16 -8.70 -7.82
C ASP A 382 29.69 -9.48 -9.07
N ILE A 383 29.85 -8.88 -10.27
CA ILE A 383 29.51 -9.48 -11.56
C ILE A 383 30.65 -9.39 -12.59
N ASN A 384 31.09 -10.52 -13.15
CA ASN A 384 32.13 -10.59 -14.19
C ASN A 384 31.68 -11.44 -15.39
N TYR A 385 31.42 -10.82 -16.54
CA TYR A 385 30.79 -11.49 -17.68
C TYR A 385 29.40 -12.06 -17.31
N THR A 386 28.60 -11.29 -16.57
CA THR A 386 27.21 -11.64 -16.24
C THR A 386 26.23 -10.74 -16.98
N VAL A 387 25.14 -11.30 -17.49
CA VAL A 387 23.98 -10.55 -17.96
C VAL A 387 22.93 -10.45 -16.84
N VAL A 388 22.61 -9.23 -16.42
CA VAL A 388 21.56 -8.96 -15.41
C VAL A 388 20.44 -8.13 -16.05
N THR A 389 19.21 -8.67 -16.08
CA THR A 389 18.08 -8.05 -16.81
C THR A 389 16.75 -8.12 -16.05
N ASN A 390 15.98 -7.03 -16.03
CA ASN A 390 14.66 -6.99 -15.37
C ASN A 390 14.72 -7.45 -13.89
N CYS A 391 15.58 -6.82 -13.10
CA CYS A 391 15.82 -7.18 -11.70
C CYS A 391 15.82 -5.95 -10.78
N TYR A 392 15.52 -6.11 -9.48
CA TYR A 392 15.58 -4.99 -8.54
C TYR A 392 16.05 -5.33 -7.11
N SER A 393 16.42 -4.31 -6.34
CA SER A 393 16.63 -4.40 -4.88
C SER A 393 15.96 -3.28 -4.09
N THR A 394 15.45 -3.61 -2.89
CA THR A 394 14.79 -2.65 -1.97
C THR A 394 15.18 -2.81 -0.49
N GLY A 395 16.10 -3.72 -0.14
CA GLY A 395 16.58 -3.85 1.24
C GLY A 395 17.72 -2.86 1.57
N GLY A 396 17.94 -2.61 2.87
CA GLY A 396 19.00 -1.72 3.35
C GLY A 396 20.40 -2.25 3.04
N VAL A 397 21.32 -1.43 2.55
CA VAL A 397 22.68 -1.85 2.18
C VAL A 397 23.71 -1.13 3.04
N ARG A 398 24.54 -1.89 3.76
CA ARG A 398 25.60 -1.36 4.63
C ARG A 398 26.95 -1.95 4.25
N GLY A 399 27.93 -1.08 4.08
CA GLY A 399 29.30 -1.46 3.79
C GLY A 399 30.33 -0.49 4.37
N GLU A 400 31.48 -1.00 4.78
CA GLU A 400 32.47 -0.24 5.56
C GLU A 400 33.65 0.29 4.73
N TYR A 401 33.84 -0.17 3.48
CA TYR A 401 35.00 0.21 2.68
C TYR A 401 34.67 0.71 1.26
N TYR A 402 34.86 -0.11 0.20
CA TYR A 402 34.59 0.30 -1.19
C TYR A 402 33.84 -0.76 -1.99
N ASN A 403 33.30 -0.33 -3.15
CA ASN A 403 32.37 -1.11 -3.98
C ASN A 403 31.11 -1.51 -3.21
N ILE A 404 30.44 -0.50 -2.66
CA ILE A 404 29.16 -0.62 -1.95
C ILE A 404 28.11 0.04 -2.86
N GLY A 405 27.05 -0.68 -3.23
CA GLY A 405 26.06 -0.18 -4.19
C GLY A 405 24.65 -0.66 -3.91
N GLY A 406 23.66 0.19 -4.20
CA GLY A 406 22.26 -0.13 -3.95
C GLY A 406 21.75 -1.37 -4.68
N PHE A 407 22.31 -1.69 -5.86
CA PHE A 407 21.98 -2.88 -6.66
C PHE A 407 23.19 -3.82 -6.83
N ILE A 408 24.23 -3.37 -7.53
CA ILE A 408 25.51 -4.07 -7.73
C ILE A 408 26.62 -3.39 -6.91
N GLY A 409 27.42 -4.19 -6.19
CA GLY A 409 28.61 -3.72 -5.47
C GLY A 409 29.77 -3.39 -6.40
N TYR A 410 30.21 -4.34 -7.23
CA TYR A 410 31.19 -4.14 -8.30
C TYR A 410 30.75 -4.76 -9.64
N LYS A 411 31.04 -4.05 -10.72
CA LYS A 411 30.75 -4.46 -12.09
C LYS A 411 32.07 -4.59 -12.86
N GLY A 412 32.49 -5.83 -13.08
CA GLY A 412 33.66 -6.16 -13.87
C GLY A 412 33.45 -6.07 -15.39
N LEU A 413 34.45 -6.57 -16.12
CA LEU A 413 34.46 -6.63 -17.58
C LEU A 413 33.42 -7.64 -18.10
N GLY A 414 32.98 -7.47 -19.35
CA GLY A 414 31.98 -8.31 -20.01
C GLY A 414 30.54 -8.16 -19.50
N SER A 415 30.34 -7.75 -18.24
CA SER A 415 29.02 -7.71 -17.60
C SER A 415 28.09 -6.67 -18.20
N THR A 416 26.81 -7.01 -18.33
CA THR A 416 25.73 -6.14 -18.81
C THR A 416 24.63 -6.05 -17.75
N VAL A 417 24.12 -4.84 -17.50
CA VAL A 417 23.03 -4.59 -16.55
C VAL A 417 22.00 -3.69 -17.23
N GLN A 418 20.79 -4.19 -17.47
CA GLN A 418 19.74 -3.51 -18.25
C GLN A 418 18.38 -3.68 -17.59
N TYR A 419 17.53 -2.63 -17.63
CA TYR A 419 16.18 -2.66 -17.04
C TYR A 419 16.16 -3.08 -15.56
N CYS A 420 17.25 -2.78 -14.85
CA CYS A 420 17.40 -3.06 -13.43
C CYS A 420 17.34 -1.80 -12.58
N TYR A 421 16.74 -1.92 -11.40
CA TYR A 421 16.40 -0.78 -10.55
C TYR A 421 16.78 -1.03 -9.09
N TRP A 422 16.89 0.04 -8.31
CA TRP A 422 17.05 -0.08 -6.87
C TRP A 422 16.50 1.14 -6.15
N ASP A 423 16.02 0.91 -4.93
CA ASP A 423 15.42 1.95 -4.11
C ASP A 423 16.49 2.77 -3.36
N THR A 424 16.55 4.06 -3.69
CA THR A 424 17.50 5.04 -3.12
C THR A 424 17.19 5.46 -1.68
N GLU A 425 15.95 5.29 -1.22
CA GLU A 425 15.54 5.68 0.12
C GLU A 425 15.67 4.50 1.09
N THR A 426 15.25 3.29 0.71
CA THR A 426 15.33 2.11 1.58
C THR A 426 16.73 1.48 1.62
N SER A 427 17.50 1.52 0.52
CA SER A 427 18.89 1.04 0.55
C SER A 427 19.83 1.92 1.38
N GLY A 428 19.47 3.19 1.57
CA GLY A 428 20.30 4.21 2.23
C GLY A 428 21.47 4.73 1.38
N LEU A 429 21.51 4.42 0.08
CA LEU A 429 22.62 4.76 -0.82
C LEU A 429 22.18 5.70 -1.96
N THR A 430 23.15 6.36 -2.59
CA THR A 430 22.95 7.24 -3.76
C THR A 430 23.66 6.75 -5.02
N THR A 431 24.39 5.63 -4.96
CA THR A 431 25.15 5.07 -6.09
C THR A 431 25.11 3.53 -6.13
N SER A 432 25.43 2.97 -7.30
CA SER A 432 25.64 1.54 -7.52
C SER A 432 26.50 1.32 -8.76
N ALA A 433 27.21 0.19 -8.85
CA ALA A 433 28.03 -0.15 -10.02
C ALA A 433 27.21 -0.56 -11.27
N GLY A 434 25.89 -0.72 -11.12
CA GLY A 434 24.95 -0.99 -12.22
C GLY A 434 23.50 -0.80 -11.75
N GLY A 435 22.55 -0.74 -12.70
CA GLY A 435 21.14 -0.46 -12.42
C GLY A 435 20.84 1.02 -12.16
N THR A 436 19.55 1.38 -12.19
CA THR A 436 19.06 2.77 -12.06
C THR A 436 18.43 3.00 -10.70
N GLY A 437 18.94 3.97 -9.95
CA GLY A 437 18.35 4.37 -8.66
C GLY A 437 17.02 5.11 -8.86
N ARG A 438 16.04 4.80 -8.02
CA ARG A 438 14.69 5.40 -7.99
C ARG A 438 14.26 5.66 -6.56
N MET A 439 13.35 6.60 -6.33
CA MET A 439 12.74 6.83 -5.01
C MET A 439 11.64 5.80 -4.73
N THR A 440 11.25 5.61 -3.47
CA THR A 440 10.22 4.64 -3.05
C THR A 440 8.93 4.79 -3.86
N GLY A 441 8.44 6.03 -3.99
CA GLY A 441 7.22 6.34 -4.72
C GLY A 441 7.31 6.16 -6.24
N GLU A 442 8.52 6.04 -6.81
CA GLU A 442 8.73 5.66 -8.22
C GLU A 442 8.82 4.14 -8.34
N MET A 443 9.54 3.47 -7.44
CA MET A 443 9.69 2.01 -7.40
C MET A 443 8.35 1.27 -7.18
N LYS A 444 7.30 1.95 -6.71
CA LYS A 444 5.94 1.43 -6.59
C LYS A 444 5.01 1.79 -7.77
N ARG A 445 5.55 2.17 -8.93
CA ARG A 445 4.77 2.49 -10.15
C ARG A 445 5.21 1.63 -11.31
N GLN A 446 4.25 1.02 -12.01
CA GLN A 446 4.48 0.18 -13.20
C GLN A 446 5.26 0.93 -14.28
N SER A 447 4.93 2.21 -14.48
CA SER A 447 5.57 3.11 -15.46
C SER A 447 7.08 3.34 -15.26
N THR A 448 7.64 3.01 -14.09
CA THR A 448 9.08 3.08 -13.82
C THR A 448 9.86 1.94 -14.50
N PHE A 449 9.20 0.78 -14.66
CA PHE A 449 9.80 -0.49 -15.10
C PHE A 449 9.64 -0.68 -16.60
N VAL A 450 10.53 -0.03 -17.35
CA VAL A 450 10.55 -0.07 -18.83
C VAL A 450 10.96 -1.45 -19.32
N ASP A 451 10.25 -1.97 -20.32
CA ASP A 451 10.43 -3.31 -20.92
C ASP A 451 10.25 -4.48 -19.92
N TRP A 452 9.34 -4.32 -18.94
CA TRP A 452 8.90 -5.39 -18.03
C TRP A 452 7.50 -5.90 -18.43
N ASP A 453 7.33 -7.23 -18.39
CA ASP A 453 6.04 -7.89 -18.65
C ASP A 453 5.20 -7.97 -17.36
N PHE A 454 4.19 -7.10 -17.26
CA PHE A 454 3.19 -7.12 -16.18
C PHE A 454 1.92 -7.92 -16.52
N ASP A 455 1.81 -8.44 -17.75
CA ASP A 455 0.68 -9.26 -18.17
C ASP A 455 0.86 -10.72 -17.69
N THR A 456 2.08 -11.26 -17.79
CA THR A 456 2.38 -12.67 -17.51
C THR A 456 3.42 -12.92 -16.42
N VAL A 457 4.40 -12.03 -16.22
CA VAL A 457 5.52 -12.27 -15.29
C VAL A 457 5.35 -11.55 -13.96
N TRP A 458 5.08 -10.25 -14.01
CA TRP A 458 5.04 -9.37 -12.84
C TRP A 458 3.62 -8.92 -12.48
N GLN A 459 3.37 -8.74 -11.19
CA GLN A 459 2.24 -7.99 -10.65
C GLN A 459 2.77 -6.80 -9.85
N ILE A 460 2.03 -5.70 -9.82
CA ILE A 460 2.26 -4.56 -8.94
C ILE A 460 0.91 -3.95 -8.58
N ASP A 461 0.75 -3.57 -7.31
CA ASP A 461 -0.40 -2.81 -6.84
C ASP A 461 0.03 -1.33 -6.83
N GLU A 462 -0.45 -0.57 -7.81
CA GLU A 462 0.01 0.80 -8.10
C GLU A 462 0.03 1.73 -6.88
N GLY A 463 1.23 2.22 -6.54
CA GLY A 463 1.51 3.08 -5.39
C GLY A 463 1.63 2.35 -4.04
N GLU A 464 1.30 1.06 -3.97
CA GLU A 464 1.21 0.28 -2.72
C GLU A 464 2.35 -0.73 -2.59
N THR A 465 2.73 -1.44 -3.67
CA THR A 465 3.74 -2.52 -3.65
C THR A 465 4.85 -2.28 -4.67
N TYR A 466 6.01 -2.91 -4.46
CA TYR A 466 7.01 -3.08 -5.53
C TYR A 466 6.56 -4.21 -6.47
N PRO A 467 7.08 -4.33 -7.70
CA PRO A 467 6.77 -5.48 -8.55
C PRO A 467 7.08 -6.81 -7.87
N TYR A 468 6.22 -7.82 -8.02
CA TYR A 468 6.47 -9.18 -7.55
C TYR A 468 6.02 -10.21 -8.58
N LEU A 469 6.53 -11.42 -8.46
CA LEU A 469 6.33 -12.45 -9.48
C LEU A 469 4.95 -13.09 -9.37
N ARG A 470 4.34 -13.38 -10.54
CA ARG A 470 3.05 -14.08 -10.63
C ARG A 470 3.17 -15.60 -10.43
N SER A 471 4.28 -16.20 -10.86
CA SER A 471 4.53 -17.65 -10.74
C SER A 471 4.79 -18.08 -9.29
N ASN A 472 5.51 -17.26 -8.55
CA ASN A 472 5.85 -17.48 -7.15
C ASN A 472 5.75 -16.17 -6.34
N PRO A 473 4.53 -15.76 -5.92
CA PRO A 473 4.31 -14.47 -5.27
C PRO A 473 4.74 -14.48 -3.81
N GLN A 474 5.60 -13.53 -3.43
CA GLN A 474 5.94 -13.27 -2.03
C GLN A 474 4.71 -12.85 -1.22
N SER A 475 4.55 -13.43 -0.03
CA SER A 475 3.51 -13.06 0.94
C SER A 475 4.12 -12.49 2.23
N PRO A 476 3.70 -11.29 2.69
CA PRO A 476 2.94 -10.29 1.93
C PRO A 476 3.77 -9.75 0.75
N PRO A 477 3.13 -9.13 -0.26
CA PRO A 477 3.83 -8.53 -1.38
C PRO A 477 4.91 -7.51 -0.94
N PRO A 478 6.02 -7.38 -1.67
CA PRO A 478 7.15 -6.56 -1.27
C PRO A 478 6.74 -5.09 -1.15
N GLY A 479 7.04 -4.48 -0.01
CA GLY A 479 6.69 -3.10 0.29
C GLY A 479 5.22 -2.86 0.65
N PHE A 480 4.37 -3.88 0.67
CA PHE A 480 3.00 -3.79 1.18
C PHE A 480 3.00 -3.41 2.66
N GLN A 481 2.10 -2.50 3.04
CA GLN A 481 1.78 -2.21 4.43
C GLN A 481 0.26 -2.31 4.59
N PRO A 482 -0.26 -3.23 5.42
CA PRO A 482 -1.69 -3.29 5.68
C PRO A 482 -2.16 -1.98 6.30
N ALA A 483 -3.31 -1.48 5.87
CA ALA A 483 -3.92 -0.31 6.46
C ALA A 483 -4.55 -0.68 7.81
N VAL A 484 -4.16 0.03 8.87
CA VAL A 484 -4.85 -0.02 10.16
C VAL A 484 -6.16 0.74 10.01
N GLU A 485 -7.27 0.02 10.19
CA GLU A 485 -8.62 0.57 10.09
C GLU A 485 -9.01 1.27 11.40
N ILE A 486 -9.50 2.51 11.31
CA ILE A 486 -9.85 3.34 12.48
C ILE A 486 -11.37 3.54 12.51
N PHE A 487 -12.01 3.06 13.56
CA PHE A 487 -13.47 3.12 13.78
C PHE A 487 -13.87 4.07 14.93
N THR A 488 -12.92 4.46 15.78
CA THR A 488 -13.17 5.17 17.03
C THR A 488 -12.13 6.27 17.32
N ALA A 489 -12.52 7.22 18.18
CA ALA A 489 -11.60 8.23 18.68
C ALA A 489 -10.45 7.65 19.51
N GLU A 490 -10.67 6.49 20.16
CA GLU A 490 -9.64 5.80 20.94
C GLU A 490 -8.54 5.22 20.04
N GLU A 491 -8.90 4.55 18.95
CA GLU A 491 -7.94 4.03 17.97
C GLU A 491 -7.18 5.17 17.28
N LEU A 492 -7.85 6.27 16.94
CA LEU A 492 -7.19 7.47 16.41
C LEU A 492 -6.17 8.05 17.41
N ALA A 493 -6.48 8.00 18.71
CA ALA A 493 -5.59 8.50 19.78
C ALA A 493 -4.40 7.57 20.07
N LYS A 494 -4.44 6.30 19.65
CA LYS A 494 -3.32 5.34 19.80
C LYS A 494 -2.16 5.62 18.85
N ILE A 495 -2.38 6.34 17.74
CA ILE A 495 -1.33 6.63 16.74
C ILE A 495 -0.13 7.33 17.37
N GLY A 496 1.02 6.65 17.35
CA GLY A 496 2.28 7.06 17.96
C GLY A 496 2.38 6.91 19.48
N ARG A 497 1.44 6.18 20.11
CA ARG A 497 1.37 5.94 21.55
C ARG A 497 1.22 4.47 21.93
N ASP A 498 0.90 3.63 20.96
CA ASP A 498 0.75 2.19 21.06
C ASP A 498 1.63 1.53 19.99
N GLU A 499 2.31 0.43 20.31
CA GLU A 499 3.21 -0.28 19.38
C GLU A 499 2.46 -0.86 18.17
N SER A 500 1.17 -1.18 18.32
CA SER A 500 0.30 -1.60 17.23
C SER A 500 -0.19 -0.43 16.34
N TYR A 501 0.07 0.81 16.74
CA TYR A 501 -0.24 2.02 15.99
C TYR A 501 1.02 2.92 15.78
N PRO A 502 2.05 2.46 15.06
CA PRO A 502 3.29 3.21 14.90
C PRO A 502 3.17 4.37 13.89
N LEU A 503 3.92 5.46 14.13
CA LEU A 503 3.87 6.72 13.35
C LEU A 503 4.21 6.61 11.85
N ASN A 504 4.67 5.45 11.39
CA ASN A 504 5.04 5.15 10.00
C ASN A 504 4.07 4.20 9.28
N ALA A 505 2.97 3.78 9.92
CA ALA A 505 1.97 2.91 9.31
C ALA A 505 0.98 3.64 8.40
N LYS A 506 0.18 2.85 7.65
CA LYS A 506 -0.96 3.32 6.86
C LYS A 506 -2.23 3.25 7.71
N TYR A 507 -3.02 4.32 7.72
CA TYR A 507 -4.27 4.45 8.45
C TYR A 507 -5.41 4.83 7.53
N ILE A 508 -6.60 4.27 7.78
CA ILE A 508 -7.81 4.60 7.04
C ILE A 508 -9.02 4.72 7.98
N LEU A 509 -9.77 5.82 7.89
CA LEU A 509 -11.03 5.95 8.64
C LEU A 509 -12.12 5.05 8.04
N LYS A 510 -12.95 4.46 8.92
CA LYS A 510 -14.12 3.63 8.59
C LYS A 510 -15.44 4.17 9.16
N SER A 511 -15.37 5.26 9.91
CA SER A 511 -16.49 5.90 10.57
C SER A 511 -16.21 7.38 10.76
N ASN A 512 -17.25 8.16 11.03
CA ASN A 512 -17.09 9.51 11.54
C ASN A 512 -16.58 9.43 12.99
N ILE A 513 -15.56 10.21 13.31
CA ILE A 513 -14.92 10.25 14.62
C ILE A 513 -15.40 11.49 15.36
N ASP A 514 -15.84 11.35 16.62
CA ASP A 514 -16.12 12.48 17.51
C ASP A 514 -15.05 12.58 18.61
N LEU A 515 -14.34 13.71 18.67
CA LEU A 515 -13.31 13.97 19.67
C LEU A 515 -13.82 14.70 20.91
N SER A 516 -15.13 14.82 21.10
CA SER A 516 -15.74 15.42 22.30
C SER A 516 -15.29 14.79 23.64
N GLY A 517 -14.89 13.51 23.63
CA GLY A 517 -14.28 12.83 24.78
C GLY A 517 -12.86 13.29 25.14
N TYR A 518 -12.18 14.03 24.26
CA TYR A 518 -10.78 14.46 24.40
C TYR A 518 -10.66 15.95 24.75
N MET A 519 -11.55 16.48 25.61
CA MET A 519 -11.56 17.89 26.01
C MET A 519 -10.83 18.21 27.33
N SER A 520 -10.45 17.21 28.13
CA SER A 520 -9.69 17.42 29.37
C SER A 520 -8.23 17.82 29.12
N ASP A 521 -7.55 18.37 30.13
CA ASP A 521 -6.08 18.55 30.16
C ASP A 521 -5.49 19.31 28.95
N GLY A 522 -6.23 20.34 28.50
CA GLY A 522 -5.88 21.15 27.33
C GLY A 522 -6.28 20.56 25.98
N GLY A 523 -7.01 19.44 25.98
CA GLY A 523 -7.63 18.86 24.79
C GLY A 523 -6.83 17.74 24.11
N TRP A 524 -7.11 17.49 22.84
CA TRP A 524 -6.46 16.49 21.99
C TRP A 524 -4.93 16.63 22.02
N GLN A 525 -4.20 15.52 22.19
CA GLN A 525 -2.74 15.51 22.07
C GLN A 525 -2.36 15.28 20.59
N PRO A 526 -1.64 16.21 19.92
CA PRO A 526 -1.32 16.08 18.50
C PRO A 526 -0.59 14.78 18.14
N ILE A 527 -0.89 14.21 16.97
CA ILE A 527 -0.21 13.03 16.42
C ILE A 527 1.13 13.46 15.83
N GLY A 528 2.22 12.88 16.33
CA GLY A 528 3.59 13.19 15.91
C GLY A 528 4.12 14.53 16.45
N ASP A 529 5.40 14.56 16.80
CA ASP A 529 6.13 15.72 17.33
C ASP A 529 7.43 15.98 16.55
N LEU A 530 8.18 17.02 16.92
CA LEU A 530 9.42 17.42 16.23
C LEU A 530 10.51 16.32 16.22
N ASN A 531 10.58 15.49 17.27
CA ASN A 531 11.53 14.39 17.39
C ASN A 531 10.96 13.10 16.80
N ASN A 532 9.66 12.87 16.97
CA ASN A 532 8.92 11.70 16.49
C ASN A 532 7.80 12.13 15.53
N PRO A 533 8.11 12.56 14.29
CA PRO A 533 7.10 13.05 13.37
C PRO A 533 6.22 11.91 12.84
N PHE A 534 4.97 12.22 12.49
CA PHE A 534 4.18 11.29 11.68
C PHE A 534 4.82 11.16 10.28
N THR A 535 5.12 9.93 9.88
CA THR A 535 5.83 9.58 8.63
C THR A 535 5.01 8.65 7.74
N GLY A 536 3.87 8.16 8.23
CA GLY A 536 3.02 7.21 7.55
C GLY A 536 2.04 7.82 6.54
N ILE A 537 0.97 7.06 6.28
CA ILE A 537 -0.13 7.44 5.40
C ILE A 537 -1.39 7.55 6.26
N PHE A 538 -2.18 8.61 6.11
CA PHE A 538 -3.47 8.76 6.78
C PHE A 538 -4.54 9.17 5.77
N ASP A 539 -5.55 8.32 5.58
CA ASP A 539 -6.68 8.59 4.69
C ASP A 539 -7.98 8.74 5.48
N GLY A 540 -8.56 9.95 5.45
CA GLY A 540 -9.86 10.23 6.04
C GLY A 540 -11.02 9.55 5.30
N ASN A 541 -10.80 9.04 4.08
CA ASN A 541 -11.73 8.15 3.38
C ASN A 541 -13.18 8.67 3.27
N GLY A 542 -13.35 10.00 3.19
CA GLY A 542 -14.65 10.68 3.13
C GLY A 542 -15.40 10.81 4.46
N TYR A 543 -14.83 10.33 5.58
CA TYR A 543 -15.39 10.48 6.92
C TYR A 543 -14.94 11.80 7.59
N THR A 544 -15.76 12.31 8.50
CA THR A 544 -15.49 13.53 9.27
C THR A 544 -14.87 13.21 10.63
N ILE A 545 -13.89 14.01 11.06
CA ILE A 545 -13.46 14.08 12.46
C ILE A 545 -14.06 15.36 13.06
N LYS A 546 -14.85 15.22 14.13
CA LYS A 546 -15.62 16.33 14.73
C LYS A 546 -15.05 16.76 16.08
N ASN A 547 -15.31 18.00 16.45
CA ASN A 547 -15.10 18.55 17.79
C ASN A 547 -13.64 18.46 18.29
N LEU A 548 -12.66 18.59 17.37
CA LEU A 548 -11.24 18.67 17.72
C LEU A 548 -10.98 19.91 18.59
N TYR A 549 -10.76 19.70 19.89
CA TYR A 549 -10.44 20.76 20.84
C TYR A 549 -8.97 20.69 21.25
N ILE A 550 -8.26 21.81 21.17
CA ILE A 550 -6.89 22.00 21.65
C ILE A 550 -6.81 23.38 22.30
N ASN A 551 -6.30 23.47 23.52
CA ASN A 551 -6.12 24.72 24.24
C ASN A 551 -4.77 24.72 24.98
N ARG A 552 -3.71 25.02 24.24
CA ARG A 552 -2.31 25.05 24.71
C ARG A 552 -1.59 26.30 24.17
N PRO A 553 -1.96 27.51 24.65
CA PRO A 553 -1.52 28.81 24.10
C PRO A 553 -0.02 29.10 24.19
N ASP A 554 0.74 28.28 24.92
CA ASP A 554 2.19 28.39 25.11
C ASP A 554 2.98 27.19 24.52
N THR A 555 2.34 26.24 23.84
CA THR A 555 3.04 25.13 23.17
C THR A 555 2.97 25.25 21.65
N HIS A 556 4.08 24.95 20.98
CA HIS A 556 4.20 24.98 19.53
C HIS A 556 3.66 23.69 18.88
N TYR A 557 3.51 23.66 17.55
CA TYR A 557 3.16 22.45 16.77
C TYR A 557 1.78 21.89 17.14
N GLN A 558 0.73 22.69 16.99
CA GLN A 558 -0.64 22.33 17.38
C GLN A 558 -1.54 22.08 16.16
N GLY A 559 -2.34 21.01 16.25
CA GLY A 559 -3.28 20.52 15.25
C GLY A 559 -3.66 19.05 15.53
N LEU A 560 -4.45 18.42 14.64
CA LEU A 560 -4.67 16.96 14.71
C LEU A 560 -3.32 16.22 14.68
N PHE A 561 -2.45 16.63 13.76
CA PHE A 561 -1.03 16.30 13.71
C PHE A 561 -0.19 17.45 14.26
N GLY A 562 0.84 17.16 15.07
CA GLY A 562 1.78 18.18 15.53
C GLY A 562 2.81 18.48 14.46
N TYR A 563 3.49 17.41 14.02
CA TYR A 563 4.54 17.45 13.00
C TYR A 563 4.41 16.26 12.04
N THR A 564 4.42 16.51 10.73
CA THR A 564 4.50 15.47 9.70
C THR A 564 5.81 15.56 8.92
N ARG A 565 6.39 14.42 8.56
CA ARG A 565 7.64 14.33 7.79
C ARG A 565 7.57 13.23 6.75
N SER A 566 7.73 13.54 5.46
CA SER A 566 7.65 12.53 4.38
C SER A 566 6.32 11.75 4.35
N ALA A 567 5.25 12.32 4.94
CA ALA A 567 3.98 11.66 5.13
C ALA A 567 2.99 12.00 4.01
N LYS A 568 1.94 11.17 3.88
CA LYS A 568 0.78 11.44 3.03
C LYS A 568 -0.47 11.54 3.89
N VAL A 569 -1.15 12.68 3.87
CA VAL A 569 -2.44 12.86 4.56
C VAL A 569 -3.48 13.25 3.51
N SER A 570 -4.55 12.47 3.38
CA SER A 570 -5.60 12.67 2.38
C SER A 570 -7.00 12.65 2.97
N ASN A 571 -7.92 13.39 2.35
CA ASN A 571 -9.37 13.30 2.55
C ASN A 571 -9.84 13.54 4.00
N VAL A 572 -9.12 14.36 4.78
CA VAL A 572 -9.43 14.61 6.20
C VAL A 572 -10.32 15.85 6.34
N THR A 573 -11.58 15.65 6.70
CA THR A 573 -12.53 16.73 6.98
C THR A 573 -12.66 16.95 8.48
N LEU A 574 -12.18 18.10 8.97
CA LEU A 574 -12.28 18.50 10.37
C LEU A 574 -13.47 19.45 10.58
N GLU A 575 -14.47 19.02 11.34
CA GLU A 575 -15.70 19.78 11.58
C GLU A 575 -15.75 20.33 13.01
N SER A 576 -16.06 21.62 13.15
CA SER A 576 -16.22 22.31 14.44
C SER A 576 -14.98 22.20 15.35
N VAL A 577 -13.81 22.51 14.80
CA VAL A 577 -12.55 22.57 15.57
C VAL A 577 -12.52 23.80 16.50
N SER A 578 -11.76 23.70 17.57
CA SER A 578 -11.42 24.81 18.46
C SER A 578 -9.97 24.64 18.91
N VAL A 579 -9.04 25.22 18.16
CA VAL A 579 -7.59 24.99 18.32
C VAL A 579 -6.91 26.29 18.73
N THR A 580 -6.31 26.31 19.93
CA THR A 580 -5.48 27.40 20.44
C THR A 580 -4.08 26.89 20.75
N GLY A 581 -3.08 27.45 20.09
CA GLY A 581 -1.65 27.10 20.22
C GLY A 581 -0.73 28.30 20.39
N CYS A 582 0.58 28.06 20.38
CA CYS A 582 1.61 29.08 20.30
C CYS A 582 2.06 29.27 18.85
N ASP A 583 3.25 28.79 18.46
CA ASP A 583 3.75 28.88 17.09
C ASP A 583 3.50 27.57 16.30
N TYR A 584 3.33 27.66 14.99
CA TYR A 584 3.00 26.53 14.11
C TYR A 584 1.66 25.89 14.54
N THR A 585 0.57 26.65 14.35
CA THR A 585 -0.78 26.23 14.74
C THR A 585 -1.69 26.16 13.52
N GLY A 586 -2.28 24.99 13.29
CA GLY A 586 -3.34 24.79 12.29
C GLY A 586 -4.28 23.66 12.67
N ALA A 587 -5.49 23.62 12.11
CA ALA A 587 -6.46 22.59 12.50
C ALA A 587 -5.97 21.16 12.18
N LEU A 588 -5.43 20.95 10.98
CA LEU A 588 -4.97 19.64 10.53
C LEU A 588 -3.54 19.36 10.96
N ALA A 589 -2.61 20.28 10.71
CA ALA A 589 -1.23 20.11 11.13
C ALA A 589 -0.56 21.42 11.57
N GLY A 590 0.22 21.36 12.65
CA GLY A 590 1.09 22.45 13.04
C GLY A 590 2.21 22.67 12.01
N TYR A 591 2.94 21.61 11.66
CA TYR A 591 4.07 21.67 10.73
C TYR A 591 4.10 20.49 9.74
N VAL A 592 4.38 20.81 8.47
CA VAL A 592 4.40 19.87 7.34
C VAL A 592 5.75 19.97 6.63
N TYR A 593 6.51 18.87 6.57
CA TYR A 593 7.89 18.83 6.04
C TYR A 593 8.10 17.68 5.04
N LYS A 594 8.47 17.97 3.78
CA LYS A 594 8.57 16.97 2.69
C LYS A 594 7.30 16.09 2.55
N SER A 595 6.12 16.59 2.94
CA SER A 595 4.88 15.81 3.04
C SER A 595 3.83 16.26 2.02
N MET A 596 2.86 15.40 1.70
CA MET A 596 1.74 15.71 0.82
C MET A 596 0.41 15.71 1.59
N ILE A 597 -0.28 16.85 1.59
CA ILE A 597 -1.61 17.06 2.17
C ILE A 597 -2.61 17.28 1.02
N SER A 598 -3.68 16.49 0.95
CA SER A 598 -4.61 16.49 -0.19
C SER A 598 -6.07 16.29 0.19
N GLY A 599 -7.01 16.96 -0.46
CA GLY A 599 -8.44 16.67 -0.26
C GLY A 599 -8.97 16.97 1.15
N SER A 600 -8.29 17.79 1.94
CA SER A 600 -8.60 17.99 3.36
C SER A 600 -9.27 19.33 3.64
N SER A 601 -10.02 19.44 4.73
CA SER A 601 -10.72 20.67 5.10
C SER A 601 -10.82 20.90 6.61
N SER A 602 -11.09 22.15 7.00
CA SER A 602 -11.39 22.52 8.39
C SER A 602 -12.48 23.59 8.51
N SER A 603 -13.32 23.46 9.54
CA SER A 603 -14.27 24.49 10.00
C SER A 603 -14.20 24.64 11.52
N GLY A 604 -14.55 25.83 12.06
CA GLY A 604 -14.45 26.13 13.50
C GLY A 604 -13.54 27.33 13.77
N THR A 605 -12.70 27.28 14.80
CA THR A 605 -11.78 28.38 15.16
C THR A 605 -10.34 27.90 15.35
N VAL A 606 -9.38 28.72 14.91
CA VAL A 606 -7.94 28.48 15.11
C VAL A 606 -7.26 29.76 15.60
N ALA A 607 -6.51 29.68 16.70
CA ALA A 607 -5.81 30.80 17.31
C ALA A 607 -4.36 30.46 17.67
N GLY A 608 -3.43 31.39 17.49
CA GLY A 608 -2.02 31.18 17.80
C GLY A 608 -1.16 32.45 17.70
N ARG A 609 0.14 32.36 17.99
CA ARG A 609 1.06 33.50 17.98
C ARG A 609 1.78 33.66 16.64
N GLN A 610 2.51 32.65 16.16
CA GLN A 610 3.22 32.71 14.87
C GLN A 610 2.89 31.51 13.98
N HIS A 611 2.90 31.71 12.66
CA HIS A 611 2.62 30.65 11.68
C HIS A 611 1.26 29.99 11.97
N VAL A 612 0.19 30.79 11.86
CA VAL A 612 -1.18 30.38 12.19
C VAL A 612 -1.97 30.26 10.89
N GLY A 613 -2.56 29.09 10.63
CA GLY A 613 -3.39 28.85 9.44
C GLY A 613 -4.63 28.03 9.75
N GLY A 614 -5.73 28.23 9.02
CA GLY A 614 -6.97 27.47 9.23
C GLY A 614 -6.82 25.98 9.05
N LEU A 615 -5.92 25.53 8.17
CA LEU A 615 -5.61 24.11 7.96
C LEU A 615 -4.19 23.76 8.42
N LEU A 616 -3.18 24.52 7.98
CA LEU A 616 -1.76 24.26 8.29
C LEU A 616 -1.08 25.46 8.95
N GLY A 617 -0.29 25.25 10.01
CA GLY A 617 0.58 26.30 10.55
C GLY A 617 1.70 26.67 9.57
N MET A 618 2.50 25.68 9.16
CA MET A 618 3.58 25.83 8.18
C MET A 618 3.68 24.66 7.19
N ASN A 619 3.91 24.99 5.93
CA ASN A 619 4.18 24.09 4.80
C ASN A 619 5.62 24.32 4.34
N ASP A 620 6.55 23.41 4.67
CA ASP A 620 7.99 23.56 4.43
C ASP A 620 8.61 22.44 3.59
N TYR A 621 9.73 22.77 2.93
CA TYR A 621 10.65 21.85 2.27
C TYR A 621 9.98 20.89 1.28
N TYR A 622 9.63 21.39 0.09
CA TYR A 622 8.98 20.64 -0.98
C TYR A 622 7.67 19.95 -0.57
N SER A 623 6.92 20.50 0.38
CA SER A 623 5.61 19.98 0.75
C SER A 623 4.52 20.47 -0.20
N GLU A 624 3.49 19.63 -0.42
CA GLU A 624 2.33 19.97 -1.26
C GLU A 624 1.06 20.07 -0.40
N LEU A 625 0.31 21.17 -0.53
CA LEU A 625 -1.07 21.29 -0.06
C LEU A 625 -2.02 21.48 -1.25
N VAL A 626 -2.93 20.53 -1.46
CA VAL A 626 -3.68 20.43 -2.72
C VAL A 626 -5.15 20.09 -2.52
N PHE A 627 -6.06 20.62 -3.35
CA PHE A 627 -7.49 20.29 -3.32
C PHE A 627 -8.12 20.44 -1.90
N SER A 628 -7.71 21.48 -1.17
CA SER A 628 -7.99 21.63 0.26
C SER A 628 -8.49 23.02 0.61
N TYR A 629 -9.29 23.16 1.67
CA TYR A 629 -9.85 24.46 2.05
C TYR A 629 -10.02 24.66 3.55
N SER A 630 -10.27 25.90 3.97
CA SER A 630 -10.67 26.20 5.35
C SER A 630 -11.78 27.24 5.41
N THR A 631 -12.80 26.96 6.21
CA THR A 631 -13.84 27.92 6.62
C THR A 631 -13.68 28.33 8.09
N ALA A 632 -12.54 28.00 8.72
CA ALA A 632 -12.30 28.30 10.13
C ALA A 632 -11.90 29.77 10.34
N ASP A 633 -12.41 30.38 11.42
CA ASP A 633 -12.06 31.74 11.82
C ASP A 633 -10.69 31.77 12.54
N ILE A 634 -9.80 32.66 12.10
CA ILE A 634 -8.39 32.67 12.48
C ILE A 634 -8.06 33.90 13.34
N THR A 635 -7.50 33.66 14.53
CA THR A 635 -7.12 34.72 15.48
C THR A 635 -5.65 34.66 15.89
N GLY A 636 -4.85 35.59 15.35
CA GLY A 636 -3.47 35.81 15.75
C GLY A 636 -3.37 36.54 17.09
N ILE A 637 -2.95 35.83 18.14
CA ILE A 637 -2.85 36.29 19.53
C ILE A 637 -1.65 37.24 19.73
N GLY A 638 -1.92 38.42 20.28
CA GLY A 638 -0.88 39.39 20.70
C GLY A 638 -0.12 40.01 19.53
N SER A 639 1.22 39.98 19.59
CA SER A 639 2.10 40.48 18.51
C SER A 639 2.29 39.42 17.42
N SER A 640 1.18 38.90 16.90
CA SER A 640 1.15 37.75 16.00
C SER A 640 1.82 38.00 14.65
N ARG A 641 2.38 36.94 14.06
CA ARG A 641 3.04 37.01 12.74
C ARG A 641 2.65 35.84 11.86
N TYR A 642 2.57 36.10 10.56
CA TYR A 642 2.36 35.07 9.54
C TYR A 642 1.03 34.33 9.76
N THR A 643 -0.05 35.09 9.73
CA THR A 643 -1.43 34.59 9.94
C THR A 643 -2.14 34.48 8.59
N GLY A 644 -2.60 33.28 8.24
CA GLY A 644 -3.27 32.99 6.97
C GLY A 644 -4.64 32.32 7.15
N GLY A 645 -5.58 32.55 6.24
CA GLY A 645 -6.87 31.85 6.26
C GLY A 645 -6.76 30.33 6.08
N LEU A 646 -5.78 29.86 5.29
CA LEU A 646 -5.50 28.44 5.06
C LEU A 646 -4.16 28.00 5.65
N VAL A 647 -3.09 28.76 5.36
CA VAL A 647 -1.71 28.41 5.74
C VAL A 647 -0.98 29.61 6.35
N GLY A 648 -0.38 29.46 7.53
CA GLY A 648 0.42 30.54 8.13
C GLY A 648 1.65 30.89 7.30
N THR A 649 2.42 29.89 6.85
CA THR A 649 3.61 30.09 6.01
C THR A 649 3.85 28.96 5.00
N ASN A 650 4.20 29.34 3.76
CA ASN A 650 4.63 28.45 2.68
C ASN A 650 6.11 28.72 2.35
N TYR A 651 6.98 27.71 2.45
CA TYR A 651 8.44 27.91 2.46
C TYR A 651 9.25 26.78 1.76
N ARG A 652 10.49 27.12 1.37
CA ARG A 652 11.48 26.21 0.73
C ARG A 652 10.93 25.31 -0.37
N GLY A 653 10.42 25.90 -1.45
CA GLY A 653 10.01 25.12 -2.62
C GLY A 653 8.70 24.37 -2.46
N SER A 654 7.89 24.74 -1.47
CA SER A 654 6.59 24.11 -1.20
C SER A 654 5.48 24.74 -2.04
N TYR A 655 4.45 23.94 -2.33
CA TYR A 655 3.37 24.26 -3.25
C TYR A 655 2.01 24.28 -2.54
N ILE A 656 1.19 25.27 -2.86
CA ILE A 656 -0.23 25.32 -2.52
C ILE A 656 -1.02 25.45 -3.83
N ARG A 657 -1.85 24.47 -4.18
CA ARG A 657 -2.59 24.48 -5.46
C ARG A 657 -4.02 23.97 -5.39
N ASN A 658 -4.94 24.60 -6.11
CA ASN A 658 -6.37 24.27 -6.11
C ASN A 658 -6.98 24.31 -4.69
N CYS A 659 -6.80 25.42 -3.98
CA CYS A 659 -7.13 25.55 -2.55
C CYS A 659 -7.81 26.90 -2.22
N TYR A 660 -8.57 26.99 -1.14
CA TYR A 660 -9.22 28.26 -0.77
C TYR A 660 -9.45 28.48 0.75
N ALA A 661 -9.75 29.73 1.12
CA ALA A 661 -10.10 30.11 2.48
C ALA A 661 -11.30 31.07 2.54
N ALA A 662 -12.27 30.77 3.41
CA ALA A 662 -13.49 31.56 3.56
C ALA A 662 -13.73 32.10 4.98
N GLY A 663 -13.07 31.55 6.00
CA GLY A 663 -13.16 32.05 7.38
C GLY A 663 -12.46 33.40 7.57
N SER A 664 -12.88 34.18 8.58
CA SER A 664 -12.29 35.48 8.88
C SER A 664 -10.86 35.35 9.39
N VAL A 665 -10.02 36.35 9.13
CA VAL A 665 -8.60 36.35 9.50
C VAL A 665 -8.25 37.63 10.23
N THR A 666 -7.99 37.53 11.54
CA THR A 666 -7.49 38.61 12.37
C THR A 666 -6.06 38.31 12.80
N GLY A 667 -5.12 39.22 12.59
CA GLY A 667 -3.73 39.09 13.06
C GLY A 667 -3.08 40.44 13.31
N ASN A 668 -1.76 40.48 13.48
CA ASN A 668 -1.01 41.72 13.68
C ASN A 668 -0.13 42.06 12.46
N THR A 669 0.89 41.26 12.16
CA THR A 669 1.81 41.50 11.04
C THR A 669 1.86 40.31 10.07
N GLU A 670 1.98 40.56 8.76
CA GLU A 670 1.97 39.53 7.72
C GLU A 670 0.68 38.68 7.75
N VAL A 671 -0.45 39.35 7.51
CA VAL A 671 -1.80 38.75 7.57
C VAL A 671 -2.36 38.61 6.16
N GLY A 672 -2.70 37.39 5.75
CA GLY A 672 -3.23 37.11 4.41
C GLY A 672 -4.55 36.34 4.45
N GLY A 673 -5.50 36.67 3.57
CA GLY A 673 -6.79 35.94 3.51
C GLY A 673 -6.65 34.45 3.15
N LEU A 674 -5.56 34.04 2.49
CA LEU A 674 -5.19 32.63 2.27
C LEU A 674 -3.88 32.27 2.97
N VAL A 675 -2.82 33.05 2.75
CA VAL A 675 -1.46 32.74 3.24
C VAL A 675 -0.81 33.95 3.91
N GLY A 676 -0.34 33.80 5.15
CA GLY A 676 0.39 34.86 5.84
C GLY A 676 1.68 35.25 5.10
N VAL A 677 2.58 34.27 4.91
CA VAL A 677 3.84 34.44 4.16
C VAL A 677 4.05 33.35 3.10
N ASN A 678 4.42 33.77 1.89
CA ASN A 678 4.96 32.90 0.84
C ASN A 678 6.42 33.29 0.58
N SER A 679 7.37 32.41 0.87
CA SER A 679 8.80 32.77 0.88
C SER A 679 9.68 31.72 0.21
N SER A 680 10.70 32.17 -0.52
CA SER A 680 11.72 31.30 -1.12
C SER A 680 12.71 30.84 -0.05
N GLY A 681 13.10 29.57 -0.13
CA GLY A 681 14.15 29.02 0.71
C GLY A 681 15.55 29.43 0.26
N TRP A 682 16.52 28.54 0.53
CA TRP A 682 17.81 28.58 -0.16
C TRP A 682 17.60 28.27 -1.65
N GLN A 683 17.48 29.32 -2.46
CA GLN A 683 17.45 29.32 -3.94
C GLN A 683 16.26 28.61 -4.62
N VAL A 684 15.33 27.98 -3.89
CA VAL A 684 14.12 27.38 -4.46
C VAL A 684 12.88 28.23 -4.12
N MET A 685 12.14 28.62 -5.15
CA MET A 685 10.90 29.41 -5.06
C MET A 685 9.74 28.54 -4.59
N SER A 686 8.95 29.03 -3.64
CA SER A 686 7.67 28.42 -3.26
C SER A 686 6.57 28.93 -4.20
N ASN A 687 5.49 28.16 -4.40
CA ASN A 687 4.43 28.49 -5.37
C ASN A 687 3.03 28.44 -4.75
N ILE A 688 2.18 29.39 -5.15
CA ILE A 688 0.73 29.41 -4.87
C ILE A 688 0.01 29.53 -6.21
N GLU A 689 -0.88 28.59 -6.52
CA GLU A 689 -1.47 28.48 -7.85
C GLU A 689 -2.96 28.07 -7.83
N LYS A 690 -3.81 28.77 -8.59
CA LYS A 690 -5.24 28.45 -8.72
C LYS A 690 -5.91 28.36 -7.34
N THR A 691 -5.79 29.44 -6.57
CA THR A 691 -6.31 29.53 -5.20
C THR A 691 -7.15 30.79 -4.99
N TYR A 692 -8.02 30.81 -3.98
CA TYR A 692 -8.72 32.04 -3.64
C TYR A 692 -9.03 32.26 -2.16
N SER A 693 -9.37 33.50 -1.80
CA SER A 693 -9.83 33.88 -0.46
C SER A 693 -11.04 34.81 -0.49
N THR A 694 -11.97 34.60 0.46
CA THR A 694 -13.20 35.41 0.63
C THR A 694 -13.44 35.88 2.07
N GLY A 695 -12.68 35.39 3.05
CA GLY A 695 -12.80 35.84 4.44
C GLY A 695 -12.37 37.29 4.65
N SER A 696 -12.98 37.98 5.63
CA SER A 696 -12.58 39.33 6.04
C SER A 696 -11.18 39.33 6.66
N VAL A 697 -10.33 40.30 6.32
CA VAL A 697 -8.92 40.32 6.75
C VAL A 697 -8.60 41.58 7.54
N THR A 698 -8.24 41.41 8.82
CA THR A 698 -7.88 42.49 9.74
C THR A 698 -6.44 42.34 10.24
N GLY A 699 -5.67 43.43 10.21
CA GLY A 699 -4.29 43.44 10.69
C GLY A 699 -3.75 44.85 10.94
N SER A 700 -2.46 44.94 11.30
CA SER A 700 -1.76 46.20 11.58
C SER A 700 -0.64 46.51 10.56
N SER A 701 -0.02 45.49 9.95
CA SER A 701 1.09 45.67 9.00
C SER A 701 1.19 44.49 8.02
N ARG A 702 1.58 44.77 6.77
CA ARG A 702 1.71 43.76 5.68
C ARG A 702 0.45 42.87 5.58
N ILE A 703 -0.68 43.53 5.33
CA ILE A 703 -2.00 42.90 5.22
C ILE A 703 -2.32 42.71 3.74
N GLY A 704 -2.89 41.58 3.35
CA GLY A 704 -3.27 41.34 1.95
C GLY A 704 -4.48 40.44 1.79
N GLY A 705 -5.31 40.72 0.79
CA GLY A 705 -6.53 39.96 0.52
C GLY A 705 -6.29 38.46 0.27
N LEU A 706 -5.18 38.09 -0.38
CA LEU A 706 -4.76 36.69 -0.59
C LEU A 706 -3.50 36.34 0.22
N VAL A 707 -2.39 37.03 -0.07
CA VAL A 707 -1.09 36.85 0.58
C VAL A 707 -0.70 38.12 1.34
N GLY A 708 -0.31 37.97 2.62
CA GLY A 708 0.16 39.09 3.45
C GLY A 708 1.54 39.60 3.04
N TYR A 709 2.49 38.68 2.80
CA TYR A 709 3.84 39.01 2.32
C TYR A 709 4.41 37.91 1.41
N ASN A 710 5.00 38.30 0.28
CA ASN A 710 5.55 37.39 -0.73
C ASN A 710 7.02 37.75 -1.03
N VAL A 711 7.95 36.80 -0.89
CA VAL A 711 9.40 37.02 -1.05
C VAL A 711 10.01 35.94 -1.93
N GLY A 712 10.54 36.32 -3.10
CA GLY A 712 11.25 35.40 -3.99
C GLY A 712 10.41 34.23 -4.51
N SER A 713 9.08 34.29 -4.37
CA SER A 713 8.14 33.20 -4.62
C SER A 713 7.02 33.61 -5.57
N ARG A 714 6.34 32.63 -6.16
CA ARG A 714 5.34 32.81 -7.21
C ARG A 714 3.91 32.71 -6.67
N VAL A 715 3.01 33.50 -7.25
CA VAL A 715 1.57 33.47 -7.03
C VAL A 715 0.90 33.64 -8.40
N THR A 716 0.15 32.65 -8.89
CA THR A 716 -0.33 32.60 -10.29
C THR A 716 -1.78 32.09 -10.39
N ALA A 717 -2.60 32.72 -11.23
CA ALA A 717 -4.02 32.38 -11.42
C ALA A 717 -4.82 32.32 -10.09
N SER A 718 -4.46 33.15 -9.11
CA SER A 718 -5.08 33.17 -7.77
C SER A 718 -5.72 34.52 -7.47
N TYR A 719 -6.83 34.52 -6.73
CA TYR A 719 -7.74 35.66 -6.60
C TYR A 719 -8.17 35.94 -5.17
N TRP A 720 -8.59 37.17 -4.85
CA TRP A 720 -9.31 37.45 -3.60
C TRP A 720 -10.51 38.34 -3.85
N ASP A 721 -11.54 38.18 -3.03
CA ASP A 721 -12.69 39.07 -3.03
C ASP A 721 -12.35 40.39 -2.31
N THR A 722 -12.34 41.49 -3.05
CA THR A 722 -12.02 42.86 -2.58
C THR A 722 -13.11 43.47 -1.70
N ILE A 723 -14.34 42.97 -1.79
CA ILE A 723 -15.49 43.44 -1.01
C ILE A 723 -15.53 42.73 0.34
N THR A 724 -15.50 41.39 0.35
CA THR A 724 -15.64 40.62 1.59
C THR A 724 -14.36 40.60 2.42
N SER A 725 -13.17 40.65 1.80
CA SER A 725 -11.90 40.81 2.53
C SER A 725 -11.77 42.18 3.20
N GLY A 726 -12.46 43.20 2.69
CA GLY A 726 -12.27 44.61 3.07
C GLY A 726 -10.98 45.24 2.52
N LEU A 727 -10.26 44.57 1.62
CA LEU A 727 -8.92 44.97 1.15
C LEU A 727 -8.82 45.17 -0.36
N THR A 728 -8.16 46.26 -0.74
CA THR A 728 -7.86 46.62 -2.13
C THR A 728 -6.50 46.14 -2.63
N THR A 729 -5.67 45.55 -1.77
CA THR A 729 -4.28 45.14 -2.10
C THR A 729 -3.91 43.78 -1.50
N SER A 730 -2.86 43.16 -2.06
CA SER A 730 -2.23 41.95 -1.54
C SER A 730 -0.81 41.82 -2.09
N ALA A 731 0.06 41.03 -1.44
CA ALA A 731 1.42 40.77 -1.91
C ALA A 731 1.51 39.82 -3.14
N GLY A 732 0.38 39.25 -3.59
CA GLY A 732 0.28 38.44 -4.80
C GLY A 732 -1.16 38.05 -5.11
N GLY A 733 -1.42 37.58 -6.34
CA GLY A 733 -2.77 37.29 -6.85
C GLY A 733 -3.44 38.49 -7.52
N THR A 734 -4.73 38.38 -7.85
CA THR A 734 -5.54 39.46 -8.45
C THR A 734 -6.84 39.68 -7.65
N GLY A 735 -7.07 40.91 -7.19
CA GLY A 735 -8.31 41.29 -6.53
C GLY A 735 -9.48 41.36 -7.52
N ARG A 736 -10.64 40.86 -7.10
CA ARG A 736 -11.91 40.85 -7.85
C ARG A 736 -13.07 41.24 -6.94
N THR A 737 -14.17 41.72 -7.50
CA THR A 737 -15.41 41.94 -6.74
C THR A 737 -16.15 40.63 -6.50
N THR A 738 -17.04 40.57 -5.51
CA THR A 738 -17.93 39.41 -5.30
C THR A 738 -18.69 39.00 -6.55
N ALA A 739 -19.16 39.97 -7.33
CA ALA A 739 -19.85 39.68 -8.59
C ALA A 739 -18.94 38.97 -9.60
N GLU A 740 -17.68 39.41 -9.76
CA GLU A 740 -16.70 38.73 -10.63
C GLU A 740 -16.27 37.36 -10.07
N MET A 741 -16.07 37.25 -8.75
CA MET A 741 -15.67 36.01 -8.08
C MET A 741 -16.72 34.90 -8.16
N LYS A 742 -17.95 35.23 -8.56
CA LYS A 742 -19.05 34.29 -8.85
C LYS A 742 -19.26 34.04 -10.35
N GLN A 743 -18.25 34.30 -11.19
CA GLN A 743 -18.29 34.05 -12.63
C GLN A 743 -17.14 33.13 -13.03
N GLN A 744 -17.42 32.02 -13.73
CA GLN A 744 -16.42 31.05 -14.16
C GLN A 744 -15.35 31.72 -15.03
N SER A 745 -15.76 32.68 -15.86
CA SER A 745 -14.88 33.46 -16.76
C SER A 745 -13.79 34.29 -16.06
N THR A 746 -13.90 34.53 -14.75
CA THR A 746 -12.87 35.20 -13.94
C THR A 746 -11.64 34.31 -13.71
N PHE A 747 -11.84 32.99 -13.67
CA PHE A 747 -10.86 31.99 -13.24
C PHE A 747 -10.12 31.38 -14.44
N VAL A 748 -9.30 32.22 -15.08
CA VAL A 748 -8.47 31.82 -16.23
C VAL A 748 -7.49 30.71 -15.84
N ASP A 749 -7.32 29.73 -16.74
CA ASP A 749 -6.51 28.51 -16.57
C ASP A 749 -7.00 27.52 -15.48
N TRP A 750 -8.21 27.68 -14.95
CA TRP A 750 -8.81 26.72 -14.00
C TRP A 750 -9.56 25.61 -14.73
N ASP A 751 -9.46 24.39 -14.19
CA ASP A 751 -10.18 23.22 -14.69
C ASP A 751 -11.53 23.10 -13.97
N PHE A 752 -12.62 23.41 -14.70
CA PHE A 752 -13.99 23.24 -14.24
C PHE A 752 -14.64 21.92 -14.69
N ASP A 753 -13.94 21.12 -15.49
CA ASP A 753 -14.41 19.81 -15.94
C ASP A 753 -14.15 18.75 -14.86
N THR A 754 -12.96 18.79 -14.23
CA THR A 754 -12.52 17.77 -13.26
C THR A 754 -12.23 18.28 -11.85
N VAL A 755 -11.77 19.53 -11.67
CA VAL A 755 -11.32 20.03 -10.35
C VAL A 755 -12.39 20.88 -9.65
N TRP A 756 -12.89 21.91 -10.34
CA TRP A 756 -13.74 22.95 -9.77
C TRP A 756 -15.18 22.85 -10.29
N GLN A 757 -16.12 23.31 -9.46
CA GLN A 757 -17.51 23.55 -9.81
C GLN A 757 -17.89 24.96 -9.35
N ILE A 758 -18.74 25.64 -10.10
CA ILE A 758 -19.29 26.95 -9.74
C ILE A 758 -20.72 27.02 -10.24
N ASP A 759 -21.62 27.53 -9.40
CA ASP A 759 -23.00 27.79 -9.78
C ASP A 759 -23.09 29.29 -10.16
N GLU A 760 -23.13 29.57 -11.46
CA GLU A 760 -22.93 30.89 -12.07
C GLU A 760 -23.80 32.00 -11.45
N GLY A 761 -23.14 33.03 -10.90
CA GLY A 761 -23.75 34.17 -10.20
C GLY A 761 -24.13 33.91 -8.75
N GLU A 762 -24.19 32.64 -8.31
CA GLU A 762 -24.70 32.23 -7.00
C GLU A 762 -23.57 31.84 -6.03
N THR A 763 -22.59 31.04 -6.44
CA THR A 763 -21.49 30.55 -5.57
C THR A 763 -20.11 31.04 -6.02
N TYR A 764 -19.13 30.98 -5.11
CA TYR A 764 -17.72 30.92 -5.49
C TYR A 764 -17.37 29.53 -6.06
N PRO A 765 -16.20 29.33 -6.71
CA PRO A 765 -15.75 28.00 -7.11
C PRO A 765 -15.50 27.08 -5.90
N TYR A 766 -16.03 25.87 -5.91
CA TYR A 766 -15.76 24.83 -4.91
C TYR A 766 -15.22 23.56 -5.56
N LEU A 767 -14.57 22.71 -4.77
CA LEU A 767 -13.87 21.53 -5.28
C LEU A 767 -14.84 20.36 -5.49
N ARG A 768 -14.73 19.67 -6.64
CA ARG A 768 -15.55 18.50 -6.96
C ARG A 768 -15.24 17.28 -6.09
N THR A 769 -13.97 17.07 -5.77
CA THR A 769 -13.49 15.90 -5.00
C THR A 769 -13.48 16.10 -3.49
N ASN A 770 -13.70 17.34 -3.02
CA ASN A 770 -13.77 17.72 -1.61
C ASN A 770 -14.75 18.91 -1.47
N PRO A 771 -16.06 18.69 -1.68
CA PRO A 771 -17.04 19.78 -1.74
C PRO A 771 -17.40 20.31 -0.35
N GLN A 772 -17.44 21.63 -0.21
CA GLN A 772 -17.99 22.28 0.97
C GLN A 772 -19.52 22.16 0.99
N SER A 773 -20.07 21.80 2.15
CA SER A 773 -21.51 21.70 2.39
C SER A 773 -21.93 22.66 3.52
N PRO A 774 -22.78 23.67 3.26
CA PRO A 774 -23.27 24.10 1.95
C PRO A 774 -22.16 24.71 1.07
N PRO A 775 -22.35 24.83 -0.26
CA PRO A 775 -21.43 25.54 -1.14
C PRO A 775 -21.13 26.98 -0.68
N PRO A 776 -19.95 27.54 -1.03
CA PRO A 776 -19.56 28.88 -0.62
C PRO A 776 -20.39 29.96 -1.34
N MET A 777 -21.17 30.72 -0.56
CA MET A 777 -22.09 31.80 -0.99
C MET A 777 -21.49 33.18 -0.76
#